data_AF-A0A9D6CLK6-F1
#
_entry.id   AF-A0A9D6CLK6-F1
#
_cell.length_a   1.000
_cell.length_b   1.000
_cell.length_c   1.000
_cell.angle_alpha   90.00
_cell.angle_beta   90.00
_cell.angle_gamma   90.00
#
_symmetry.space_group_name_H-M   'P 1'
#
loop_
_entity.id
_entity.type
_entity.pdbx_description
1 polymer ?
#
loop_
_entity_poly.entity_id
_entity_poly.type
_entity_poly.pdbx_seq_one_letter_code
_entity_poly.pdbx_strand_id
1 'polypeptide(L)'
;MQSHANRTALQTTLAAATLAAALHSASPAFGQGSDTAADKPSTLTRVREGGTPYDPRQSLFPRAVDLRTPGDGGVADAPTTGLLESPPEYGPTRGVMFQYGNSWNSVVTACVAALTGSAAYDEIAYVVVNSQTTANSATTAFVAAGANMSKVVFLIAPNNSVWLRDYGPHFLWQDGTLAILDSHYYPTRPLDNFVPTKVGDDDFGMPTYDIPLYYSGGNYQTGPNRSGFVTALINLDNPSSAGFNEAYIRELHDTFKGVDTLHIMPQLPPTVDGTGHIDMWMYLVDDDTVIISEFISGSNATAISVTNNAVPYMQALGFEVFRPQAWNAGGAHYTYANAFRVNNRIFIPAYGTALVPGGNSAYNTRDADALAKWQAAAGPGVQIVPIQCSSIIGASGAIHCIVKQVPRFVDTMPEAHVAAPAGGELWITGTTQTIRWNATDTGNAALGSVDLAYSLDGGANWTPIATAIPDSGSYNWLVPAGSAEAALVRVVARAADGDTAVAFSNPYRHLPGVARVYDFSTGAGVDKFGFGRQTSSWTGVSGISQPVSTALTAANYAALATSNATGGTTDANRYISATLSSGFESTHAFRFILEESPADIDEIEVVWEGFADNCTQVELYVWNNAANQWGDAEGRTGQNRFLDTWAGTRDGRLVGRLNANLANFVAADDSIRFLVYGERPNDRTFHDYMAVTVKTASTCTLDLDGSGGVDGGDLALVLGSWGACAGCAGDVDGSGTVDGGDLALLLGAWGGCP
;
A
#
# COMPACT_ATOMS: atom_id res chain seq x y z
N MET A 1 53.14 -24.75 -71.90
CA MET A 1 54.41 -25.38 -71.53
C MET A 1 54.86 -24.77 -70.22
N GLN A 2 55.10 -25.63 -69.22
CA GLN A 2 56.02 -25.45 -68.08
C GLN A 2 55.78 -24.24 -67.15
N SER A 3 55.24 -24.45 -65.95
CA SER A 3 55.88 -25.00 -64.73
C SER A 3 56.71 -23.97 -63.96
N HIS A 4 56.42 -23.91 -62.66
CA HIS A 4 57.29 -23.40 -61.59
C HIS A 4 57.46 -21.88 -61.44
N ALA A 5 56.48 -21.27 -60.78
CA ALA A 5 56.74 -20.34 -59.69
C ALA A 5 55.49 -20.28 -58.77
N ASN A 6 55.71 -20.15 -57.46
CA ASN A 6 54.72 -19.96 -56.39
C ASN A 6 54.09 -21.21 -55.76
N ARG A 7 54.95 -22.09 -55.23
CA ARG A 7 54.64 -22.88 -54.02
C ARG A 7 55.10 -22.10 -52.77
N THR A 8 54.40 -21.02 -52.44
CA THR A 8 54.47 -20.33 -51.13
C THR A 8 53.18 -19.57 -50.82
N ALA A 9 52.03 -20.08 -51.27
CA ALA A 9 50.71 -19.47 -51.01
C ALA A 9 49.62 -20.52 -50.69
N LEU A 10 50.01 -21.67 -50.14
CA LEU A 10 49.08 -22.77 -49.82
C LEU A 10 49.36 -23.42 -48.45
N GLN A 11 49.80 -22.60 -47.49
CA GLN A 11 49.79 -22.95 -46.05
C GLN A 11 49.14 -21.88 -45.16
N THR A 12 48.46 -20.89 -45.75
CA THR A 12 47.75 -19.82 -45.01
C THR A 12 46.22 -19.89 -45.11
N THR A 13 45.65 -20.95 -45.70
CA THR A 13 44.20 -21.08 -45.89
C THR A 13 43.55 -22.27 -45.17
N LEU A 14 44.27 -22.95 -44.27
CA LEU A 14 43.69 -23.99 -43.41
C LEU A 14 43.83 -23.74 -41.90
N ALA A 15 44.15 -22.50 -41.50
CA ALA A 15 44.10 -22.05 -40.10
C ALA A 15 43.00 -20.99 -39.83
N ALA A 16 42.20 -20.64 -40.85
CA ALA A 16 41.15 -19.61 -40.75
C ALA A 16 39.72 -20.18 -40.59
N ALA A 17 39.55 -21.50 -40.60
CA ALA A 17 38.22 -22.14 -40.53
C ALA A 17 37.90 -22.79 -39.17
N THR A 18 38.80 -22.74 -38.18
CA THR A 18 38.57 -23.27 -36.82
C THR A 18 38.73 -22.22 -35.72
N LEU A 19 38.84 -20.94 -36.07
CA LEU A 19 38.82 -19.82 -35.12
C LEU A 19 37.58 -18.91 -35.24
N ALA A 20 36.60 -19.29 -36.07
CA ALA A 20 35.32 -18.58 -36.21
C ALA A 20 34.17 -19.22 -35.40
N ALA A 21 34.42 -20.37 -34.76
CA ALA A 21 33.43 -21.08 -33.93
C ALA A 21 33.67 -20.90 -32.41
N ALA A 22 34.60 -20.04 -32.00
CA ALA A 22 34.92 -19.76 -30.59
C ALA A 22 34.77 -18.27 -30.21
N LEU A 23 34.09 -17.46 -31.04
CA LEU A 23 33.86 -16.03 -30.80
C LEU A 23 32.36 -15.63 -30.80
N HIS A 24 31.45 -16.60 -30.75
CA HIS A 24 30.01 -16.38 -30.54
C HIS A 24 29.55 -16.66 -29.09
N SER A 25 30.48 -16.73 -28.13
CA SER A 25 30.16 -17.01 -26.73
C SER A 25 30.82 -16.02 -25.76
N ALA A 26 30.87 -14.74 -26.15
CA ALA A 26 31.27 -13.66 -25.27
C ALA A 26 30.60 -12.34 -25.68
N SER A 27 29.26 -12.34 -25.73
CA SER A 27 28.55 -11.13 -25.28
C SER A 27 28.89 -10.99 -23.80
N PRO A 28 29.40 -9.84 -23.31
CA PRO A 28 29.54 -9.66 -21.89
C PRO A 28 28.13 -9.79 -21.31
N ALA A 29 27.90 -10.85 -20.52
CA ALA A 29 26.82 -10.85 -19.55
C ALA A 29 26.95 -9.52 -18.79
N PHE A 30 25.89 -8.73 -18.80
CA PHE A 30 25.85 -7.42 -18.18
C PHE A 30 26.47 -7.51 -16.78
N GLY A 31 27.52 -6.70 -16.56
CA GLY A 31 28.09 -6.56 -15.25
C GLY A 31 27.00 -6.03 -14.32
N GLN A 32 26.53 -6.90 -13.44
CA GLN A 32 25.75 -6.51 -12.28
C GLN A 32 26.62 -5.55 -11.45
N GLY A 33 26.36 -4.26 -11.60
CA GLY A 33 26.53 -3.35 -10.47
C GLY A 33 25.60 -3.87 -9.37
N SER A 34 26.14 -4.08 -8.19
CA SER A 34 25.47 -4.72 -7.05
C SER A 34 24.13 -4.04 -6.70
N ASP A 35 23.04 -4.58 -7.21
CA ASP A 35 21.68 -4.45 -6.69
C ASP A 35 21.07 -5.86 -6.80
N THR A 36 20.91 -6.55 -5.68
CA THR A 36 20.37 -7.92 -5.60
C THR A 36 18.84 -7.94 -5.59
N ALA A 37 18.18 -7.11 -6.39
CA ALA A 37 16.82 -7.40 -6.84
C ALA A 37 16.95 -8.28 -8.08
N ALA A 38 17.01 -9.60 -7.87
CA ALA A 38 16.97 -10.53 -8.97
C ALA A 38 15.60 -10.39 -9.65
N ASP A 39 15.56 -9.80 -10.85
CA ASP A 39 14.38 -9.82 -11.72
C ASP A 39 13.78 -11.23 -11.68
N LYS A 40 12.61 -11.37 -11.08
CA LYS A 40 11.95 -12.67 -10.95
C LYS A 40 11.72 -13.18 -12.38
N PRO A 41 12.27 -14.35 -12.76
CA PRO A 41 12.05 -14.88 -14.09
C PRO A 41 10.54 -15.07 -14.29
N SER A 42 9.97 -14.33 -15.24
CA SER A 42 8.55 -14.38 -15.53
C SER A 42 8.12 -15.81 -15.87
N THR A 43 7.04 -16.27 -15.23
CA THR A 43 6.35 -17.53 -15.56
C THR A 43 5.30 -17.35 -16.66
N LEU A 44 5.05 -16.11 -17.07
CA LEU A 44 4.08 -15.75 -18.11
C LEU A 44 4.66 -16.08 -19.50
N THR A 45 3.80 -16.60 -20.38
CA THR A 45 4.18 -16.92 -21.76
C THR A 45 4.51 -15.63 -22.51
N ARG A 46 5.71 -15.57 -23.13
CA ARG A 46 6.08 -14.46 -24.00
C ARG A 46 5.44 -14.62 -25.38
N VAL A 47 4.86 -13.53 -25.88
CA VAL A 47 4.25 -13.45 -27.20
C VAL A 47 4.91 -12.29 -27.95
N ARG A 48 5.43 -12.56 -29.16
CA ARG A 48 6.04 -11.56 -30.03
C ARG A 48 5.11 -11.29 -31.20
N GLU A 49 4.79 -10.02 -31.45
CA GLU A 49 4.12 -9.61 -32.69
C GLU A 49 4.92 -10.13 -33.90
N GLY A 50 4.34 -11.06 -34.67
CA GLY A 50 4.95 -11.62 -35.89
C GLY A 50 5.68 -12.96 -35.77
N GLY A 51 5.94 -13.49 -34.56
CA GLY A 51 6.58 -14.81 -34.34
C GLY A 51 8.12 -14.80 -34.32
N THR A 52 8.71 -15.73 -33.57
CA THR A 52 10.17 -15.91 -33.38
C THR A 52 10.80 -16.93 -34.36
N PRO A 53 12.07 -16.75 -34.78
CA PRO A 53 12.99 -15.63 -34.51
C PRO A 53 12.73 -14.39 -35.38
N TYR A 54 13.25 -13.21 -34.95
CA TYR A 54 13.18 -11.94 -35.70
C TYR A 54 13.63 -12.11 -37.16
N ASP A 55 12.68 -12.00 -38.08
CA ASP A 55 12.96 -11.99 -39.51
C ASP A 55 12.94 -10.52 -39.97
N PRO A 56 14.07 -9.95 -40.42
CA PRO A 56 14.09 -8.61 -41.04
C PRO A 56 13.25 -8.53 -42.33
N ARG A 57 12.66 -9.64 -42.79
CA ARG A 57 11.69 -9.73 -43.89
C ARG A 57 10.23 -9.87 -43.42
N GLN A 58 9.94 -9.94 -42.12
CA GLN A 58 8.58 -9.89 -41.59
C GLN A 58 7.93 -8.55 -41.96
N SER A 59 6.62 -8.59 -42.18
CA SER A 59 5.80 -7.43 -42.54
C SER A 59 6.07 -6.29 -41.57
N LEU A 60 6.68 -5.20 -42.05
CA LEU A 60 6.82 -3.93 -41.35
C LEU A 60 5.48 -3.19 -41.28
N PHE A 61 4.38 -3.91 -41.16
CA PHE A 61 3.03 -3.37 -41.05
C PHE A 61 2.39 -4.07 -39.85
N PRO A 62 1.76 -3.32 -38.93
CA PRO A 62 1.03 -3.89 -37.80
C PRO A 62 0.10 -4.98 -38.31
N ARG A 63 0.13 -6.18 -37.72
CA ARG A 63 -0.87 -7.20 -38.08
C ARG A 63 -2.18 -6.77 -37.44
N ALA A 64 -3.27 -6.80 -38.21
CA ALA A 64 -4.59 -6.75 -37.60
C ALA A 64 -4.78 -8.06 -36.80
N VAL A 65 -4.93 -7.96 -35.48
CA VAL A 65 -5.45 -9.06 -34.67
C VAL A 65 -6.91 -9.27 -35.08
N ASP A 66 -7.20 -10.41 -35.74
CA ASP A 66 -8.56 -10.75 -36.17
C ASP A 66 -9.30 -11.44 -35.04
N LEU A 67 -9.95 -10.64 -34.20
CA LEU A 67 -10.69 -11.09 -33.01
C LEU A 67 -11.91 -11.98 -33.32
N ARG A 68 -12.20 -12.29 -34.60
CA ARG A 68 -13.46 -12.93 -35.02
C ARG A 68 -13.37 -14.42 -35.31
N THR A 69 -12.21 -15.05 -35.13
CA THR A 69 -12.07 -16.50 -35.38
C THR A 69 -11.61 -17.24 -34.14
N PRO A 70 -12.53 -17.87 -33.37
CA PRO A 70 -12.14 -18.84 -32.36
C PRO A 70 -11.53 -20.05 -33.08
N GLY A 71 -10.21 -20.16 -33.12
CA GLY A 71 -9.57 -21.37 -33.63
C GLY A 71 -8.18 -21.27 -34.27
N ASP A 72 -7.45 -20.15 -34.20
CA ASP A 72 -6.09 -20.09 -34.76
C ASP A 72 -5.00 -20.72 -33.87
N GLY A 73 -5.36 -21.22 -32.69
CA GLY A 73 -4.54 -22.16 -31.95
C GLY A 73 -3.37 -21.51 -31.21
N GLY A 74 -3.68 -20.99 -30.01
CA GLY A 74 -2.74 -21.02 -28.89
C GLY A 74 -1.82 -19.80 -28.76
N VAL A 75 -2.39 -18.60 -28.73
CA VAL A 75 -1.73 -17.40 -28.19
C VAL A 75 -2.72 -16.73 -27.25
N ALA A 76 -2.34 -16.47 -26.00
CA ALA A 76 -3.20 -15.74 -25.08
C ALA A 76 -3.11 -14.25 -25.43
N ASP A 77 -3.99 -13.78 -26.30
CA ASP A 77 -4.07 -12.38 -26.78
C ASP A 77 -4.59 -11.40 -25.69
N ALA A 78 -4.72 -11.85 -24.45
CA ALA A 78 -5.11 -11.04 -23.30
C ALA A 78 -4.42 -11.55 -22.02
N PRO A 79 -4.16 -10.68 -21.03
CA PRO A 79 -3.67 -11.11 -19.72
C PRO A 79 -4.68 -12.10 -19.09
N THR A 80 -4.19 -13.14 -18.41
CA THR A 80 -5.05 -14.14 -17.73
C THR A 80 -5.53 -13.65 -16.36
N THR A 81 -6.34 -14.47 -15.65
CA THR A 81 -7.14 -14.28 -14.40
C THR A 81 -6.50 -13.62 -13.15
N GLY A 82 -5.48 -12.79 -13.32
CA GLY A 82 -4.77 -12.07 -12.28
C GLY A 82 -5.23 -10.63 -12.11
N LEU A 83 -4.84 -10.02 -10.99
CA LEU A 83 -5.04 -8.59 -10.76
C LEU A 83 -4.10 -7.82 -11.71
N LEU A 84 -4.69 -7.01 -12.59
CA LEU A 84 -3.97 -6.14 -13.52
C LEU A 84 -3.96 -4.72 -13.01
N GLU A 85 -2.81 -4.05 -13.06
CA GLU A 85 -2.66 -2.67 -12.64
C GLU A 85 -1.69 -1.91 -13.54
N SER A 86 -2.15 -0.81 -14.13
CA SER A 86 -1.24 0.15 -14.76
C SER A 86 -0.55 0.98 -13.68
N PRO A 87 0.78 1.04 -13.60
CA PRO A 87 1.45 1.92 -12.66
C PRO A 87 1.19 3.39 -13.02
N PRO A 88 0.89 4.26 -12.03
CA PRO A 88 0.88 5.70 -12.24
C PRO A 88 2.29 6.23 -12.46
N GLU A 89 2.38 7.36 -13.16
CA GLU A 89 3.68 7.99 -13.47
C GLU A 89 4.41 8.52 -12.22
N TYR A 90 3.65 8.83 -11.17
CA TYR A 90 4.17 9.21 -9.85
C TYR A 90 4.52 8.00 -8.96
N GLY A 91 4.32 6.78 -9.44
CA GLY A 91 4.76 5.57 -8.76
C GLY A 91 6.29 5.39 -8.80
N PRO A 92 6.83 4.50 -7.95
CA PRO A 92 8.26 4.21 -7.91
C PRO A 92 8.82 3.82 -9.29
N THR A 93 9.91 4.47 -9.70
CA THR A 93 10.46 4.39 -11.06
C THR A 93 11.95 4.03 -11.01
N ARG A 94 12.38 2.99 -11.72
CA ARG A 94 13.80 2.59 -11.79
C ARG A 94 14.60 3.56 -12.67
N GLY A 95 13.96 4.06 -13.70
CA GLY A 95 14.61 4.91 -14.67
C GLY A 95 13.66 5.46 -15.70
N VAL A 96 14.23 6.21 -16.63
CA VAL A 96 13.49 6.82 -17.73
C VAL A 96 14.09 6.35 -19.03
N MET A 97 13.23 5.90 -19.93
CA MET A 97 13.59 5.53 -21.29
C MET A 97 13.49 6.75 -22.19
N PHE A 98 14.47 6.90 -23.09
CA PHE A 98 14.60 7.96 -24.07
C PHE A 98 14.90 7.36 -25.44
N GLN A 99 14.54 8.05 -26.51
CA GLN A 99 15.04 7.74 -27.85
C GLN A 99 16.12 8.76 -28.25
N TYR A 100 17.22 8.29 -28.84
CA TYR A 100 18.29 9.15 -29.36
C TYR A 100 18.67 8.78 -30.80
N GLY A 101 18.96 9.81 -31.61
CA GLY A 101 19.30 9.67 -33.03
C GLY A 101 18.37 10.43 -33.97
N ASN A 102 17.68 11.46 -33.46
CA ASN A 102 16.71 12.28 -34.19
C ASN A 102 17.05 13.77 -34.11
N SER A 103 16.17 14.64 -34.63
CA SER A 103 16.40 16.10 -34.73
C SER A 103 16.50 16.82 -33.38
N TRP A 104 16.08 16.22 -32.27
CA TRP A 104 16.00 16.86 -30.94
C TRP A 104 16.97 16.27 -29.90
N ASN A 105 18.09 15.70 -30.38
CA ASN A 105 19.12 15.10 -29.53
C ASN A 105 19.57 16.03 -28.38
N SER A 106 19.61 17.35 -28.58
CA SER A 106 19.99 18.31 -27.53
C SER A 106 19.06 18.29 -26.32
N VAL A 107 17.74 18.12 -26.53
CA VAL A 107 16.76 18.04 -25.45
C VAL A 107 16.92 16.71 -24.71
N VAL A 108 17.06 15.61 -25.44
CA VAL A 108 17.32 14.27 -24.88
C VAL A 108 18.61 14.28 -24.05
N THR A 109 19.69 14.86 -24.57
CA THR A 109 20.96 15.02 -23.86
C THR A 109 20.80 15.81 -22.56
N ALA A 110 20.02 16.89 -22.57
CA ALA A 110 19.74 17.66 -21.36
C ALA A 110 18.99 16.83 -20.31
N CYS A 111 17.96 16.08 -20.72
CA CYS A 111 17.23 15.18 -19.82
C CYS A 111 18.13 14.09 -19.22
N VAL A 112 18.90 13.39 -20.05
CA VAL A 112 19.80 12.31 -19.61
C VAL A 112 20.87 12.84 -18.66
N ALA A 113 21.46 14.00 -18.95
CA ALA A 113 22.46 14.61 -18.08
C ALA A 113 21.85 15.03 -16.73
N ALA A 114 20.68 15.65 -16.73
CA ALA A 114 19.99 16.05 -15.51
C ALA A 114 19.49 14.85 -14.69
N LEU A 115 19.09 13.75 -15.34
CA LEU A 115 18.72 12.51 -14.68
C LEU A 115 19.93 11.86 -13.99
N THR A 116 21.03 11.67 -14.71
CA THR A 116 22.13 10.79 -14.28
C THR A 116 23.29 11.50 -13.60
N GLY A 117 23.48 12.81 -13.84
CA GLY A 117 24.70 13.54 -13.46
C GLY A 117 24.91 13.70 -11.96
N SER A 118 23.86 13.63 -11.15
CA SER A 118 23.96 13.68 -9.69
C SER A 118 24.26 12.30 -9.09
N ALA A 119 25.15 12.26 -8.10
CA ALA A 119 25.40 11.05 -7.30
C ALA A 119 24.29 10.79 -6.26
N ALA A 120 23.44 11.79 -5.97
CA ALA A 120 22.39 11.70 -4.95
C ALA A 120 21.18 10.83 -5.36
N TYR A 121 21.07 10.48 -6.65
CA TYR A 121 19.97 9.72 -7.19
C TYR A 121 20.49 8.55 -8.03
N ASP A 122 19.85 7.39 -8.00
CA ASP A 122 20.34 6.13 -8.59
C ASP A 122 19.64 5.76 -9.92
N GLU A 123 18.81 6.64 -10.48
CA GLU A 123 17.97 6.30 -11.63
C GLU A 123 18.76 6.12 -12.93
N ILE A 124 18.27 5.20 -13.75
CA ILE A 124 18.89 4.78 -15.00
C ILE A 124 18.27 5.52 -16.19
N ALA A 125 19.12 5.98 -17.11
CA ALA A 125 18.70 6.40 -18.45
C ALA A 125 18.77 5.21 -19.41
N TYR A 126 17.63 4.68 -19.84
CA TYR A 126 17.56 3.67 -20.90
C TYR A 126 17.45 4.39 -22.25
N VAL A 127 18.43 4.27 -23.13
CA VAL A 127 18.52 5.07 -24.35
C VAL A 127 18.39 4.18 -25.58
N VAL A 128 17.22 4.24 -26.21
CA VAL A 128 16.92 3.56 -27.46
C VAL A 128 17.66 4.23 -28.62
N VAL A 129 18.48 3.46 -29.33
CA VAL A 129 19.29 3.91 -30.47
C VAL A 129 19.18 2.91 -31.61
N ASN A 130 19.19 3.40 -32.85
CA ASN A 130 19.03 2.52 -34.01
C ASN A 130 20.28 1.68 -34.35
N SER A 131 21.43 1.99 -33.77
CA SER A 131 22.71 1.34 -34.05
C SER A 131 23.76 1.67 -33.01
N GLN A 132 24.83 0.86 -32.96
CA GLN A 132 26.00 1.12 -32.13
C GLN A 132 26.69 2.45 -32.48
N THR A 133 26.67 2.86 -33.75
CA THR A 133 27.22 4.16 -34.17
C THR A 133 26.49 5.32 -33.52
N THR A 134 25.16 5.23 -33.44
CA THR A 134 24.32 6.22 -32.76
C THR A 134 24.58 6.21 -31.25
N ALA A 135 24.76 5.04 -30.63
CA ALA A 135 25.14 4.91 -29.22
C ALA A 135 26.49 5.62 -28.91
N ASN A 136 27.48 5.48 -29.79
CA ASN A 136 28.78 6.14 -29.63
C ASN A 136 28.66 7.67 -29.73
N SER A 137 27.82 8.16 -30.66
CA SER A 137 27.51 9.58 -30.81
C SER A 137 26.80 10.13 -29.56
N ALA A 138 25.80 9.39 -29.06
CA ALA A 138 25.07 9.72 -27.84
C ALA A 138 26.01 9.79 -26.63
N THR A 139 26.89 8.80 -26.46
CA THR A 139 27.90 8.78 -25.39
C THR A 139 28.75 10.04 -25.39
N THR A 140 29.22 10.47 -26.57
CA THR A 140 30.02 11.70 -26.70
C THR A 140 29.24 12.93 -26.25
N ALA A 141 27.98 13.05 -26.68
CA ALA A 141 27.11 14.17 -26.31
C ALA A 141 26.75 14.16 -24.81
N PHE A 142 26.45 12.99 -24.25
CA PHE A 142 26.08 12.82 -22.84
C PHE A 142 27.25 13.13 -21.91
N VAL A 143 28.45 12.64 -22.21
CA VAL A 143 29.66 12.97 -21.45
C VAL A 143 29.93 14.48 -21.49
N ALA A 144 29.80 15.11 -22.67
CA ALA A 144 30.00 16.56 -22.81
C ALA A 144 28.98 17.38 -21.99
N ALA A 145 27.76 16.86 -21.80
CA ALA A 145 26.72 17.47 -20.98
C ALA A 145 26.81 17.14 -19.48
N GLY A 146 27.77 16.30 -19.05
CA GLY A 146 27.96 15.93 -17.65
C GLY A 146 27.11 14.76 -17.16
N ALA A 147 26.57 13.94 -18.07
CA ALA A 147 25.87 12.72 -17.71
C ALA A 147 26.82 11.69 -17.05
N ASN A 148 26.31 10.93 -16.09
CA ASN A 148 27.04 9.80 -15.53
C ASN A 148 26.78 8.54 -16.37
N MET A 149 27.75 8.17 -17.20
CA MET A 149 27.62 7.01 -18.10
C MET A 149 27.50 5.66 -17.39
N SER A 150 27.82 5.55 -16.09
CA SER A 150 27.54 4.32 -15.33
C SER A 150 26.05 4.08 -15.11
N LYS A 151 25.21 5.10 -15.35
CA LYS A 151 23.75 5.06 -15.21
C LYS A 151 23.03 5.16 -16.56
N VAL A 152 23.76 4.95 -17.67
CA VAL A 152 23.21 4.99 -19.03
C VAL A 152 23.28 3.59 -19.63
N VAL A 153 22.14 3.07 -20.04
CA VAL A 153 22.00 1.77 -20.70
C VAL A 153 21.51 2.00 -22.12
N PHE A 154 22.24 1.51 -23.13
CA PHE A 154 21.80 1.62 -24.53
C PHE A 154 20.99 0.40 -24.95
N LEU A 155 19.82 0.63 -25.55
CA LEU A 155 18.94 -0.39 -26.13
C LEU A 155 18.98 -0.25 -27.65
N ILE A 156 19.44 -1.28 -28.38
CA ILE A 156 19.59 -1.19 -29.84
C ILE A 156 18.31 -1.69 -30.52
N ALA A 157 17.45 -0.77 -30.93
CA ALA A 157 16.19 -1.05 -31.61
C ALA A 157 15.92 -0.10 -32.80
N PRO A 158 15.34 -0.59 -33.90
CA PRO A 158 14.93 0.28 -35.00
C PRO A 158 13.84 1.26 -34.54
N ASN A 159 13.83 2.47 -35.12
CA ASN A 159 12.84 3.49 -34.79
C ASN A 159 12.69 4.48 -35.95
N ASN A 160 11.53 5.13 -36.03
CA ASN A 160 11.20 6.20 -36.96
C ASN A 160 11.26 7.58 -36.30
N SER A 161 10.97 7.68 -35.00
CA SER A 161 10.78 8.98 -34.35
C SER A 161 11.23 9.03 -32.89
N VAL A 162 11.25 10.25 -32.34
CA VAL A 162 11.66 10.53 -30.95
C VAL A 162 10.53 10.34 -29.94
N TRP A 163 9.30 10.12 -30.40
CA TRP A 163 8.06 10.19 -29.61
C TRP A 163 7.83 8.94 -28.77
N LEU A 164 8.84 8.58 -27.98
CA LEU A 164 8.89 7.33 -27.22
C LEU A 164 7.75 7.21 -26.19
N ARG A 165 7.17 8.33 -25.74
CA ARG A 165 5.95 8.30 -24.92
C ARG A 165 4.82 7.57 -25.62
N ASP A 166 4.68 7.82 -26.92
CA ASP A 166 3.54 7.42 -27.71
C ASP A 166 3.59 5.94 -28.07
N TYR A 167 4.73 5.48 -28.57
CA TYR A 167 4.90 4.10 -29.05
C TYR A 167 5.68 3.21 -28.08
N GLY A 168 6.32 3.77 -27.05
CA GLY A 168 7.16 3.01 -26.13
C GLY A 168 6.36 2.09 -25.21
N PRO A 169 7.03 1.12 -24.54
CA PRO A 169 6.36 0.05 -23.82
C PRO A 169 5.46 0.57 -22.71
N HIS A 170 4.17 0.22 -22.75
CA HIS A 170 3.25 0.53 -21.67
C HIS A 170 3.36 -0.55 -20.60
N PHE A 171 3.97 -0.22 -19.48
CA PHE A 171 4.13 -1.19 -18.40
C PHE A 171 2.80 -1.45 -17.67
N LEU A 172 2.62 -2.67 -17.18
CA LEU A 172 1.55 -3.06 -16.26
C LEU A 172 2.05 -4.13 -15.28
N TRP A 173 1.39 -4.25 -14.14
CA TRP A 173 1.54 -5.37 -13.21
C TRP A 173 0.48 -6.41 -13.49
N GLN A 174 0.87 -7.67 -13.54
CA GLN A 174 -0.03 -8.81 -13.48
C GLN A 174 0.42 -9.71 -12.32
N ASP A 175 -0.39 -9.79 -11.26
CA ASP A 175 -0.08 -10.55 -10.04
C ASP A 175 1.34 -10.24 -9.49
N GLY A 176 1.71 -8.96 -9.46
CA GLY A 176 3.02 -8.50 -9.00
C GLY A 176 4.19 -8.77 -9.96
N THR A 177 3.94 -9.28 -11.17
CA THR A 177 4.95 -9.41 -12.23
C THR A 177 4.81 -8.29 -13.25
N LEU A 178 5.91 -7.61 -13.59
CA LEU A 178 5.88 -6.57 -14.61
C LEU A 178 5.73 -7.19 -16.01
N ALA A 179 4.83 -6.62 -16.79
CA ALA A 179 4.57 -6.94 -18.19
C ALA A 179 4.52 -5.66 -19.02
N ILE A 180 4.61 -5.83 -20.35
CA ILE A 180 4.47 -4.76 -21.32
C ILE A 180 3.16 -4.96 -22.06
N LEU A 181 2.46 -3.86 -22.30
CA LEU A 181 1.37 -3.74 -23.24
C LEU A 181 1.89 -2.98 -24.46
N ASP A 182 1.92 -3.67 -25.59
CA ASP A 182 2.15 -3.08 -26.89
C ASP A 182 0.82 -2.58 -27.44
N SER A 183 0.84 -1.38 -28.01
CA SER A 183 -0.33 -0.72 -28.57
C SER A 183 -0.15 -0.55 -30.06
N HIS A 184 -1.23 -0.62 -30.83
CA HIS A 184 -1.14 -0.37 -32.27
C HIS A 184 -0.80 1.09 -32.56
N TYR A 185 0.46 1.35 -32.86
CA TYR A 185 0.91 2.66 -33.31
C TYR A 185 0.63 2.88 -34.80
N TYR A 186 0.72 4.13 -35.25
CA TYR A 186 0.29 4.51 -36.58
C TYR A 186 1.05 3.74 -37.69
N PRO A 187 0.35 3.22 -38.73
CA PRO A 187 0.97 2.44 -39.81
C PRO A 187 2.08 3.16 -40.60
N THR A 188 2.17 4.49 -40.47
CA THR A 188 3.22 5.32 -41.08
C THR A 188 4.54 5.28 -40.32
N ARG A 189 4.55 4.74 -39.10
CA ARG A 189 5.74 4.61 -38.23
C ARG A 189 5.92 3.18 -37.73
N PRO A 190 6.13 2.21 -38.64
CA PRO A 190 6.15 0.81 -38.26
C PRO A 190 7.37 0.41 -37.43
N LEU A 191 8.52 1.10 -37.56
CA LEU A 191 9.71 0.78 -36.74
C LEU A 191 9.50 1.18 -35.28
N ASP A 192 8.77 2.26 -35.03
CA ASP A 192 8.39 2.68 -33.68
C ASP A 192 7.50 1.62 -33.01
N ASN A 193 6.53 1.06 -33.76
CA ASN A 193 5.62 0.01 -33.26
C ASN A 193 6.33 -1.25 -32.76
N PHE A 194 7.52 -1.58 -33.29
CA PHE A 194 8.25 -2.78 -32.87
C PHE A 194 9.07 -2.59 -31.58
N VAL A 195 9.23 -1.37 -31.09
CA VAL A 195 10.11 -1.08 -29.95
C VAL A 195 9.63 -1.74 -28.65
N PRO A 196 8.34 -1.68 -28.24
CA PRO A 196 7.87 -2.31 -27.01
C PRO A 196 8.16 -3.80 -26.95
N THR A 197 7.72 -4.54 -27.97
CA THR A 197 7.93 -5.99 -28.07
C THR A 197 9.42 -6.35 -28.08
N LYS A 198 10.26 -5.60 -28.82
CA LYS A 198 11.70 -5.87 -28.88
C LYS A 198 12.38 -5.65 -27.54
N VAL A 199 12.10 -4.53 -26.88
CA VAL A 199 12.70 -4.18 -25.58
C VAL A 199 12.21 -5.16 -24.50
N GLY A 200 10.95 -5.55 -24.53
CA GLY A 200 10.39 -6.57 -23.65
C GLY A 200 11.11 -7.90 -23.75
N ASP A 201 11.28 -8.43 -24.96
CA ASP A 201 11.88 -9.74 -25.18
C ASP A 201 13.40 -9.76 -24.97
N ASP A 202 14.10 -8.81 -25.59
CA ASP A 202 15.55 -8.88 -25.79
C ASP A 202 16.31 -8.21 -24.63
N ASP A 203 15.72 -7.19 -24.00
CA ASP A 203 16.41 -6.34 -23.01
C ASP A 203 15.89 -6.53 -21.58
N PHE A 204 14.57 -6.52 -21.37
CA PHE A 204 13.96 -6.63 -20.03
C PHE A 204 13.48 -8.02 -19.65
N GLY A 205 13.31 -8.91 -20.63
CA GLY A 205 12.80 -10.24 -20.40
C GLY A 205 11.35 -10.31 -19.88
N MET A 206 10.53 -9.31 -20.21
CA MET A 206 9.15 -9.17 -19.76
C MET A 206 8.17 -9.76 -20.79
N PRO A 207 7.05 -10.36 -20.35
CA PRO A 207 5.97 -10.73 -21.26
C PRO A 207 5.39 -9.47 -21.89
N THR A 208 5.01 -9.59 -23.16
CA THR A 208 4.35 -8.52 -23.92
C THR A 208 2.97 -8.99 -24.36
N TYR A 209 1.96 -8.15 -24.10
CA TYR A 209 0.57 -8.32 -24.53
C TYR A 209 0.26 -7.29 -25.61
N ASP A 210 -0.61 -7.65 -26.56
CA ASP A 210 -1.04 -6.75 -27.63
C ASP A 210 -2.46 -6.27 -27.33
N ILE A 211 -2.64 -4.97 -27.05
CA ILE A 211 -3.99 -4.42 -26.93
C ILE A 211 -4.51 -4.05 -28.32
N PRO A 212 -5.73 -4.48 -28.70
CA PRO A 212 -6.30 -4.23 -30.02
C PRO A 212 -6.83 -2.78 -30.15
N LEU A 213 -6.10 -1.77 -29.64
CA LEU A 213 -6.42 -0.35 -29.73
C LEU A 213 -5.32 0.40 -30.45
N TYR A 214 -5.73 1.25 -31.40
CA TYR A 214 -4.87 2.31 -31.91
C TYR A 214 -4.84 3.46 -30.91
N TYR A 215 -3.74 3.64 -30.21
CA TYR A 215 -3.57 4.82 -29.36
C TYR A 215 -2.10 5.14 -29.14
N SER A 216 -1.87 6.35 -28.65
CA SER A 216 -0.55 6.86 -28.28
C SER A 216 -0.49 7.07 -26.77
N GLY A 217 0.61 6.69 -26.12
CA GLY A 217 0.79 6.90 -24.69
C GLY A 217 0.77 8.35 -24.20
N GLY A 218 1.01 9.35 -25.06
CA GLY A 218 0.78 10.75 -24.68
C GLY A 218 -0.69 11.06 -24.41
N ASN A 219 -1.61 10.25 -24.95
CA ASN A 219 -3.05 10.38 -24.73
C ASN A 219 -3.58 9.49 -23.59
N TYR A 220 -2.74 8.94 -22.72
CA TYR A 220 -3.17 8.12 -21.58
C TYR A 220 -2.39 8.47 -20.31
N GLN A 221 -3.12 8.72 -19.22
CA GLN A 221 -2.56 8.85 -17.87
C GLN A 221 -3.34 7.96 -16.90
N THR A 222 -2.63 7.12 -16.15
CA THR A 222 -3.22 6.35 -15.04
C THR A 222 -3.48 7.28 -13.86
N GLY A 223 -4.65 7.17 -13.24
CA GLY A 223 -5.00 7.88 -12.01
C GLY A 223 -5.28 6.95 -10.82
N PRO A 224 -5.68 7.51 -9.67
CA PRO A 224 -5.98 6.75 -8.46
C PRO A 224 -7.18 5.81 -8.65
N ASN A 225 -7.35 4.86 -7.74
CA ASN A 225 -8.52 3.97 -7.69
C ASN A 225 -8.82 3.27 -9.03
N ARG A 226 -7.76 2.79 -9.71
CA ARG A 226 -7.87 2.09 -11.00
C ARG A 226 -8.58 2.93 -12.07
N SER A 227 -8.35 4.25 -12.06
CA SER A 227 -8.86 5.16 -13.08
C SER A 227 -7.85 5.44 -14.18
N GLY A 228 -8.32 5.84 -15.35
CA GLY A 228 -7.48 6.27 -16.47
C GLY A 228 -8.06 7.49 -17.17
N PHE A 229 -7.21 8.34 -17.70
CA PHE A 229 -7.61 9.59 -18.36
C PHE A 229 -7.07 9.63 -19.78
N VAL A 230 -7.96 9.90 -20.73
CA VAL A 230 -7.66 10.02 -22.15
C VAL A 230 -8.45 11.18 -22.74
N THR A 231 -8.08 11.70 -23.91
CA THR A 231 -8.99 12.57 -24.66
C THR A 231 -9.89 11.78 -25.61
N ALA A 232 -10.90 12.45 -26.16
CA ALA A 232 -11.78 11.96 -27.21
C ALA A 232 -11.06 11.46 -28.48
N LEU A 233 -9.76 11.73 -28.63
CA LEU A 233 -8.93 11.15 -29.68
C LEU A 233 -9.01 9.62 -29.70
N ILE A 234 -9.16 8.96 -28.53
CA ILE A 234 -9.28 7.48 -28.47
C ILE A 234 -10.44 6.96 -29.32
N ASN A 235 -11.55 7.70 -29.38
CA ASN A 235 -12.74 7.37 -30.17
C ASN A 235 -12.57 7.71 -31.66
N LEU A 236 -11.67 8.66 -31.98
CA LEU A 236 -11.37 9.03 -33.36
C LEU A 236 -10.43 8.03 -34.01
N ASP A 237 -9.40 7.60 -33.28
CA ASP A 237 -8.44 6.59 -33.73
C ASP A 237 -9.09 5.19 -33.78
N ASN A 238 -10.11 4.95 -32.95
CA ASN A 238 -10.88 3.71 -32.91
C ASN A 238 -12.37 4.00 -33.16
N PRO A 239 -12.78 4.27 -34.42
CA PRO A 239 -14.14 4.69 -34.70
C PRO A 239 -15.12 3.51 -34.61
N SER A 240 -16.36 3.80 -34.21
CA SER A 240 -17.43 2.78 -34.14
C SER A 240 -17.74 2.11 -35.48
N SER A 241 -17.44 2.78 -36.61
CA SER A 241 -17.52 2.19 -37.95
C SER A 241 -16.52 1.05 -38.18
N ALA A 242 -15.44 0.99 -37.39
CA ALA A 242 -14.46 -0.09 -37.39
C ALA A 242 -14.75 -1.15 -36.29
N GLY A 243 -15.86 -1.02 -35.55
CA GLY A 243 -16.25 -1.95 -34.48
C GLY A 243 -15.92 -1.47 -33.06
N PHE A 244 -15.27 -0.32 -32.91
CA PHE A 244 -14.87 0.22 -31.62
C PHE A 244 -15.88 1.25 -31.11
N ASN A 245 -16.92 0.78 -30.42
CA ASN A 245 -17.77 1.68 -29.64
C ASN A 245 -17.11 1.98 -28.28
N GLU A 246 -17.56 3.05 -27.62
CA GLU A 246 -16.94 3.50 -26.37
C GLU A 246 -17.00 2.45 -25.25
N ALA A 247 -18.08 1.65 -25.18
CA ALA A 247 -18.19 0.58 -24.19
C ALA A 247 -17.10 -0.49 -24.40
N TYR A 248 -16.84 -0.86 -25.66
CA TYR A 248 -15.78 -1.80 -26.00
C TYR A 248 -14.38 -1.22 -25.73
N ILE A 249 -14.15 0.07 -26.00
CA ILE A 249 -12.89 0.74 -25.65
C ILE A 249 -12.65 0.70 -24.13
N ARG A 250 -13.69 0.92 -23.32
CA ARG A 250 -13.63 0.83 -21.86
C ARG A 250 -13.34 -0.59 -21.38
N GLU A 251 -14.01 -1.59 -21.97
CA GLU A 251 -13.75 -3.01 -21.70
C GLU A 251 -12.30 -3.41 -22.00
N LEU A 252 -11.72 -2.89 -23.09
CA LEU A 252 -10.31 -3.12 -23.41
C LEU A 252 -9.34 -2.46 -22.42
N HIS A 253 -9.66 -1.27 -21.89
CA HIS A 253 -8.86 -0.65 -20.83
C HIS A 253 -8.97 -1.42 -19.51
N ASP A 254 -10.15 -1.91 -19.16
CA ASP A 254 -10.32 -2.79 -17.99
C ASP A 254 -9.48 -4.07 -18.16
N THR A 255 -9.72 -4.79 -19.27
CA THR A 255 -9.12 -6.11 -19.54
C THR A 255 -7.59 -6.09 -19.70
N PHE A 256 -7.02 -5.03 -20.27
CA PHE A 256 -5.58 -5.00 -20.57
C PHE A 256 -4.77 -4.07 -19.67
N LYS A 257 -5.42 -3.09 -19.02
CA LYS A 257 -4.74 -2.06 -18.22
C LYS A 257 -5.19 -2.05 -16.76
N GLY A 258 -6.23 -2.80 -16.40
CA GLY A 258 -6.81 -2.81 -15.07
C GLY A 258 -7.48 -1.49 -14.70
N VAL A 259 -8.16 -0.86 -15.68
CA VAL A 259 -8.83 0.43 -15.49
C VAL A 259 -10.33 0.23 -15.37
N ASP A 260 -10.85 0.37 -14.15
CA ASP A 260 -12.26 0.25 -13.84
C ASP A 260 -13.06 1.47 -14.36
N THR A 261 -12.43 2.66 -14.31
CA THR A 261 -13.06 3.92 -14.73
C THR A 261 -12.18 4.70 -15.70
N LEU A 262 -12.59 4.75 -16.97
CA LEU A 262 -11.92 5.54 -18.01
C LEU A 262 -12.59 6.92 -18.18
N HIS A 263 -11.89 8.00 -17.85
CA HIS A 263 -12.34 9.37 -18.07
C HIS A 263 -11.95 9.83 -19.49
N ILE A 264 -12.95 10.00 -20.36
CA ILE A 264 -12.74 10.48 -21.74
C ILE A 264 -13.03 11.98 -21.80
N MET A 265 -11.97 12.78 -21.86
CA MET A 265 -11.99 14.23 -21.82
C MET A 265 -12.09 14.83 -23.24
N PRO A 266 -12.57 16.08 -23.42
CA PRO A 266 -12.46 16.76 -24.70
C PRO A 266 -11.00 16.95 -25.12
N GLN A 267 -10.69 16.75 -26.40
CA GLN A 267 -9.38 17.10 -26.95
C GLN A 267 -9.29 18.61 -27.26
N LEU A 268 -8.07 19.15 -27.27
CA LEU A 268 -7.85 20.50 -27.80
C LEU A 268 -8.11 20.54 -29.32
N PRO A 269 -8.46 21.72 -29.88
CA PRO A 269 -8.62 21.84 -31.33
C PRO A 269 -7.32 21.50 -32.08
N PRO A 270 -7.38 20.81 -33.24
CA PRO A 270 -6.19 20.49 -34.06
C PRO A 270 -5.37 21.71 -34.50
N THR A 271 -5.98 22.90 -34.50
CA THR A 271 -5.31 24.18 -34.82
C THR A 271 -4.52 24.75 -33.65
N VAL A 272 -4.73 24.23 -32.45
CA VAL A 272 -4.01 24.57 -31.21
C VAL A 272 -2.96 23.50 -30.97
N ASP A 273 -3.39 22.25 -30.92
CA ASP A 273 -2.55 21.07 -30.68
C ASP A 273 -2.86 20.03 -31.76
N GLY A 274 -1.85 19.71 -32.59
CA GLY A 274 -1.99 18.75 -33.67
C GLY A 274 -2.01 17.29 -33.23
N THR A 275 -1.70 16.99 -31.97
CA THR A 275 -1.70 15.64 -31.43
C THR A 275 -3.07 15.24 -30.89
N GLY A 276 -3.77 16.15 -30.23
CA GLY A 276 -5.01 15.85 -29.51
C GLY A 276 -4.78 15.14 -28.17
N HIS A 277 -3.52 15.05 -27.72
CA HIS A 277 -3.13 14.29 -26.54
C HIS A 277 -3.51 14.99 -25.23
N ILE A 278 -3.70 14.19 -24.18
CA ILE A 278 -4.01 14.70 -22.83
C ILE A 278 -2.79 15.35 -22.17
N ASP A 279 -1.58 14.81 -22.40
CA ASP A 279 -0.32 15.31 -21.85
C ASP A 279 0.11 16.70 -22.39
N MET A 280 -0.60 17.23 -23.38
CA MET A 280 -0.38 18.58 -23.89
C MET A 280 -1.07 19.65 -23.04
N TRP A 281 -1.99 19.27 -22.15
CA TRP A 281 -2.74 20.24 -21.33
C TRP A 281 -3.11 19.78 -19.91
N MET A 282 -2.91 18.51 -19.57
CA MET A 282 -3.17 17.97 -18.23
C MET A 282 -2.03 17.04 -17.77
N TYR A 283 -1.71 17.03 -16.48
CA TYR A 283 -0.75 16.11 -15.88
C TYR A 283 -1.13 15.76 -14.43
N LEU A 284 -1.24 14.47 -14.10
CA LEU A 284 -1.48 13.99 -12.74
C LEU A 284 -0.16 13.94 -11.95
N VAL A 285 -0.09 14.69 -10.85
CA VAL A 285 1.14 14.84 -10.04
C VAL A 285 1.26 13.71 -9.00
N ASP A 286 0.12 13.33 -8.42
CA ASP A 286 -0.10 12.24 -7.47
C ASP A 286 -1.60 11.87 -7.46
N ASP A 287 -2.08 11.19 -6.41
CA ASP A 287 -3.46 10.68 -6.30
C ASP A 287 -4.52 11.77 -6.15
N ASP A 288 -4.14 12.99 -5.74
CA ASP A 288 -5.10 14.08 -5.50
C ASP A 288 -4.62 15.44 -6.03
N THR A 289 -3.53 15.50 -6.80
CA THR A 289 -3.04 16.76 -7.38
C THR A 289 -2.91 16.68 -8.90
N VAL A 290 -3.43 17.70 -9.61
CA VAL A 290 -3.39 17.79 -11.07
C VAL A 290 -2.95 19.17 -11.58
N ILE A 291 -2.15 19.15 -12.64
CA ILE A 291 -1.80 20.32 -13.44
C ILE A 291 -2.77 20.40 -14.62
N ILE A 292 -3.40 21.56 -14.80
CA ILE A 292 -4.25 21.87 -15.97
C ILE A 292 -3.84 23.21 -16.57
N SER A 293 -3.42 23.21 -17.84
CA SER A 293 -2.99 24.42 -18.54
C SER A 293 -4.01 25.57 -18.44
N GLU A 294 -3.53 26.78 -18.16
CA GLU A 294 -4.30 28.03 -18.19
C GLU A 294 -3.98 28.82 -19.45
N PHE A 295 -4.85 28.75 -20.45
CA PHE A 295 -4.66 29.52 -21.67
C PHE A 295 -4.79 31.03 -21.42
N ILE A 296 -3.75 31.79 -21.80
CA ILE A 296 -3.74 33.24 -21.61
C ILE A 296 -4.82 33.94 -22.46
N SER A 297 -5.22 35.15 -22.04
CA SER A 297 -6.18 35.95 -22.81
C SER A 297 -5.70 36.19 -24.25
N GLY A 298 -6.63 36.03 -25.21
CA GLY A 298 -6.34 36.09 -26.64
C GLY A 298 -6.00 34.74 -27.28
N SER A 299 -5.88 33.66 -26.50
CA SER A 299 -5.75 32.29 -27.02
C SER A 299 -7.06 31.78 -27.64
N ASN A 300 -7.00 30.60 -28.25
CA ASN A 300 -8.17 29.95 -28.85
C ASN A 300 -9.31 29.73 -27.82
N ALA A 301 -10.50 30.22 -28.13
CA ALA A 301 -11.64 30.19 -27.21
C ALA A 301 -12.08 28.75 -26.84
N THR A 302 -11.97 27.80 -27.76
CA THR A 302 -12.30 26.39 -27.48
C THR A 302 -11.28 25.78 -26.54
N ALA A 303 -9.98 26.04 -26.73
CA ALA A 303 -8.94 25.55 -25.80
C ALA A 303 -9.09 26.12 -24.39
N ILE A 304 -9.45 27.40 -24.27
CA ILE A 304 -9.82 28.04 -23.00
C ILE A 304 -11.02 27.31 -22.37
N SER A 305 -12.08 27.04 -23.15
CA SER A 305 -13.26 26.34 -22.64
C SER A 305 -12.96 24.92 -22.19
N VAL A 306 -12.15 24.15 -22.94
CA VAL A 306 -11.80 22.77 -22.60
C VAL A 306 -11.07 22.74 -21.25
N THR A 307 -10.01 23.53 -21.12
CA THR A 307 -9.20 23.55 -19.90
C THR A 307 -9.94 24.15 -18.70
N ASN A 308 -10.78 25.17 -18.88
CA ASN A 308 -11.57 25.74 -17.79
C ASN A 308 -12.68 24.80 -17.29
N ASN A 309 -13.30 24.03 -18.18
CA ASN A 309 -14.33 23.05 -17.80
C ASN A 309 -13.73 21.81 -17.13
N ALA A 310 -12.47 21.49 -17.41
CA ALA A 310 -11.76 20.40 -16.74
C ALA A 310 -11.49 20.68 -15.25
N VAL A 311 -11.33 21.95 -14.86
CA VAL A 311 -11.06 22.33 -13.45
C VAL A 311 -12.15 21.84 -12.48
N PRO A 312 -13.43 22.25 -12.60
CA PRO A 312 -14.46 21.78 -11.68
C PRO A 312 -14.72 20.28 -11.79
N TYR A 313 -14.43 19.67 -12.95
CA TYR A 313 -14.54 18.23 -13.12
C TYR A 313 -13.49 17.49 -12.28
N MET A 314 -12.23 17.87 -12.37
CA MET A 314 -11.14 17.26 -11.58
C MET A 314 -11.32 17.54 -10.09
N GLN A 315 -11.76 18.74 -9.70
CA GLN A 315 -12.09 19.05 -8.30
C GLN A 315 -13.20 18.16 -7.75
N ALA A 316 -14.22 17.85 -8.56
CA ALA A 316 -15.29 16.93 -8.16
C ALA A 316 -14.80 15.48 -8.00
N LEU A 317 -13.68 15.11 -8.64
CA LEU A 317 -13.00 13.83 -8.46
C LEU A 317 -12.04 13.82 -7.27
N GLY A 318 -11.91 14.94 -6.54
CA GLY A 318 -11.05 15.06 -5.36
C GLY A 318 -9.70 15.72 -5.61
N PHE A 319 -9.42 16.20 -6.83
CA PHE A 319 -8.11 16.79 -7.14
C PHE A 319 -7.98 18.27 -6.77
N GLU A 320 -6.85 18.64 -6.17
CA GLU A 320 -6.34 20.00 -6.16
C GLU A 320 -5.77 20.36 -7.54
N VAL A 321 -6.15 21.53 -8.05
CA VAL A 321 -5.85 21.94 -9.44
C VAL A 321 -4.87 23.11 -9.46
N PHE A 322 -3.70 22.90 -10.05
CA PHE A 322 -2.70 23.92 -10.31
C PHE A 322 -2.64 24.27 -11.80
N ARG A 323 -2.51 25.56 -12.13
CA ARG A 323 -2.75 26.02 -13.50
C ARG A 323 -1.64 26.88 -14.11
N PRO A 324 -0.53 26.30 -14.59
CA PRO A 324 0.52 27.06 -15.25
C PRO A 324 0.05 27.59 -16.60
N GLN A 325 0.57 28.76 -17.01
CA GLN A 325 0.11 29.43 -18.23
C GLN A 325 0.45 28.66 -19.51
N ALA A 326 -0.47 28.62 -20.46
CA ALA A 326 -0.28 28.08 -21.80
C ALA A 326 -0.69 29.10 -22.88
N TRP A 327 -0.12 28.99 -24.08
CA TRP A 327 -0.43 29.90 -25.19
C TRP A 327 -0.04 29.35 -26.55
N ASN A 328 -0.59 29.95 -27.61
CA ASN A 328 -0.18 29.67 -28.98
C ASN A 328 0.71 30.81 -29.51
N ALA A 329 1.85 30.46 -30.10
CA ALA A 329 2.72 31.42 -30.78
C ALA A 329 3.47 30.75 -31.94
N GLY A 330 3.51 31.40 -33.11
CA GLY A 330 4.25 30.90 -34.28
C GLY A 330 3.80 29.51 -34.77
N GLY A 331 2.53 29.14 -34.54
CA GLY A 331 1.99 27.83 -34.91
C GLY A 331 2.25 26.71 -33.88
N ALA A 332 2.89 27.01 -32.75
CA ALA A 332 3.16 26.06 -31.68
C ALA A 332 2.27 26.32 -30.45
N HIS A 333 1.89 25.26 -29.74
CA HIS A 333 1.26 25.30 -28.42
C HIS A 333 2.33 25.16 -27.33
N TYR A 334 2.56 26.24 -26.59
CA TYR A 334 3.48 26.28 -25.46
C TYR A 334 2.73 25.85 -24.21
N THR A 335 3.23 24.81 -23.55
CA THR A 335 2.57 24.17 -22.40
C THR A 335 3.58 23.75 -21.36
N TYR A 336 3.24 23.90 -20.09
CA TYR A 336 4.03 23.37 -18.97
C TYR A 336 3.50 22.05 -18.44
N ALA A 337 2.37 21.55 -18.96
CA ALA A 337 1.80 20.26 -18.59
C ALA A 337 2.60 19.08 -19.16
N ASN A 338 3.38 19.29 -20.23
CA ASN A 338 4.18 18.25 -20.88
C ASN A 338 5.51 18.03 -20.14
N ALA A 339 5.38 17.68 -18.86
CA ALA A 339 6.40 17.39 -17.86
C ALA A 339 6.47 15.89 -17.57
N PHE A 340 7.50 15.40 -16.89
CA PHE A 340 7.53 14.01 -16.44
C PHE A 340 8.13 13.88 -15.04
N ARG A 341 7.67 12.88 -14.29
CA ARG A 341 8.15 12.56 -12.94
C ARG A 341 9.01 11.30 -12.95
N VAL A 342 9.98 11.30 -12.05
CA VAL A 342 10.77 10.14 -11.66
C VAL A 342 11.09 10.27 -10.17
N ASN A 343 10.47 9.42 -9.35
CA ASN A 343 10.59 9.43 -7.90
C ASN A 343 10.33 10.84 -7.33
N ASN A 344 11.30 11.40 -6.60
CA ASN A 344 11.22 12.73 -5.98
C ASN A 344 11.73 13.85 -6.89
N ARG A 345 11.67 13.68 -8.22
CA ARG A 345 12.05 14.72 -9.18
C ARG A 345 11.02 14.86 -10.30
N ILE A 346 10.65 16.10 -10.60
CA ILE A 346 9.73 16.44 -11.70
C ILE A 346 10.47 17.33 -12.69
N PHE A 347 10.56 16.86 -13.93
CA PHE A 347 11.17 17.56 -15.04
C PHE A 347 10.09 18.36 -15.75
N ILE A 348 10.28 19.68 -15.87
CA ILE A 348 9.30 20.58 -16.50
C ILE A 348 9.90 21.24 -17.74
N PRO A 349 9.12 21.50 -18.81
CA PRO A 349 9.62 22.26 -19.93
C PRO A 349 9.83 23.73 -19.52
N ALA A 350 10.81 24.39 -20.12
CA ALA A 350 11.06 25.81 -19.98
C ALA A 350 11.32 26.43 -21.36
N TYR A 351 10.95 27.70 -21.53
CA TYR A 351 10.98 28.38 -22.82
C TYR A 351 11.68 29.75 -22.77
N GLY A 352 11.95 30.25 -21.57
CA GLY A 352 12.71 31.45 -21.31
C GLY A 352 14.22 31.23 -21.37
N THR A 353 14.96 32.26 -20.99
CA THR A 353 16.42 32.25 -20.84
C THR A 353 16.88 32.29 -19.39
N ALA A 354 15.96 32.54 -18.44
CA ALA A 354 16.31 32.77 -17.03
C ALA A 354 16.52 31.47 -16.23
N LEU A 355 15.69 30.44 -16.44
CA LEU A 355 15.82 29.16 -15.73
C LEU A 355 16.89 28.27 -16.37
N VAL A 356 16.87 28.17 -17.70
CA VAL A 356 17.80 27.38 -18.49
C VAL A 356 18.16 28.14 -19.78
N PRO A 357 19.43 28.11 -20.25
CA PRO A 357 19.82 28.79 -21.48
C PRO A 357 19.06 28.27 -22.71
N GLY A 358 18.97 29.09 -23.78
CA GLY A 358 18.53 28.62 -25.10
C GLY A 358 17.06 28.89 -25.50
N GLY A 359 16.38 29.82 -24.82
CA GLY A 359 14.99 30.21 -25.13
C GLY A 359 14.80 31.69 -25.46
N ASN A 360 13.60 32.20 -25.23
CA ASN A 360 13.22 33.60 -25.47
C ASN A 360 12.93 34.32 -24.16
N SER A 361 13.69 35.39 -23.87
CA SER A 361 13.54 36.18 -22.64
C SER A 361 12.11 36.72 -22.39
N ALA A 362 11.28 36.85 -23.42
CA ALA A 362 9.86 37.22 -23.30
C ALA A 362 9.01 36.17 -22.54
N TYR A 363 9.54 34.96 -22.33
CA TYR A 363 8.86 33.87 -21.62
C TYR A 363 9.37 33.67 -20.19
N ASN A 364 10.36 34.43 -19.73
CA ASN A 364 10.95 34.30 -18.39
C ASN A 364 9.93 34.41 -17.25
N THR A 365 8.95 35.30 -17.36
CA THR A 365 7.91 35.44 -16.32
C THR A 365 6.95 34.25 -16.30
N ARG A 366 6.74 33.60 -17.46
CA ARG A 366 5.89 32.41 -17.57
C ARG A 366 6.61 31.18 -17.03
N ASP A 367 7.91 31.05 -17.33
CA ASP A 367 8.76 30.02 -16.74
C ASP A 367 8.75 30.12 -15.20
N ALA A 368 8.85 31.33 -14.65
CA ALA A 368 8.82 31.56 -13.20
C ALA A 368 7.46 31.22 -12.58
N ASP A 369 6.35 31.59 -13.23
CA ASP A 369 4.99 31.21 -12.81
C ASP A 369 4.78 29.69 -12.83
N ALA A 370 5.23 29.03 -13.90
CA ALA A 370 5.16 27.58 -14.02
C ALA A 370 5.98 26.88 -12.94
N LEU A 371 7.22 27.32 -12.70
CA LEU A 371 8.07 26.78 -11.64
C LEU A 371 7.39 26.88 -10.27
N ALA A 372 6.81 28.04 -9.92
CA ALA A 372 6.14 28.24 -8.65
C ALA A 372 4.91 27.31 -8.48
N LYS A 373 4.12 27.14 -9.55
CA LYS A 373 2.93 26.26 -9.53
C LYS A 373 3.31 24.79 -9.44
N TRP A 374 4.34 24.36 -10.16
CA TRP A 374 4.87 23.00 -10.06
C TRP A 374 5.49 22.73 -8.69
N GLN A 375 6.17 23.70 -8.09
CA GLN A 375 6.69 23.58 -6.72
C GLN A 375 5.56 23.44 -5.69
N ALA A 376 4.48 24.20 -5.84
CA ALA A 376 3.31 24.09 -4.96
C ALA A 376 2.61 22.73 -5.13
N ALA A 377 2.41 22.29 -6.38
CA ALA A 377 1.77 21.02 -6.69
C ALA A 377 2.57 19.80 -6.22
N ALA A 378 3.90 19.85 -6.28
CA ALA A 378 4.74 18.70 -5.97
C ALA A 378 4.91 18.42 -4.47
N GLY A 379 4.66 19.43 -3.62
CA GLY A 379 4.88 19.33 -2.18
C GLY A 379 6.36 19.32 -1.74
N PRO A 380 6.60 19.22 -0.42
CA PRO A 380 7.94 19.25 0.14
C PRO A 380 8.76 17.99 -0.26
N GLY A 381 10.06 18.17 -0.50
CA GLY A 381 10.96 17.06 -0.78
C GLY A 381 11.06 16.64 -2.26
N VAL A 382 10.22 17.20 -3.14
CA VAL A 382 10.29 16.98 -4.59
C VAL A 382 11.11 18.08 -5.27
N GLN A 383 12.09 17.70 -6.09
CA GLN A 383 12.91 18.63 -6.86
C GLN A 383 12.27 18.92 -8.22
N ILE A 384 12.10 20.20 -8.55
CA ILE A 384 11.71 20.61 -9.91
C ILE A 384 12.95 20.85 -10.77
N VAL A 385 12.99 20.26 -11.97
CA VAL A 385 14.12 20.27 -12.90
C VAL A 385 13.70 20.85 -14.25
N PRO A 386 13.95 22.15 -14.51
CA PRO A 386 13.60 22.77 -15.78
C PRO A 386 14.49 22.27 -16.93
N ILE A 387 13.89 21.94 -18.08
CA ILE A 387 14.57 21.55 -19.32
C ILE A 387 14.17 22.50 -20.45
N GLN A 388 15.16 23.01 -21.19
CA GLN A 388 14.90 23.93 -22.31
C GLN A 388 14.22 23.20 -23.48
N CYS A 389 13.01 23.62 -23.83
CA CYS A 389 12.15 22.96 -24.82
C CYS A 389 11.79 23.82 -26.03
N SER A 390 12.34 25.04 -26.15
CA SER A 390 12.04 25.94 -27.27
C SER A 390 12.34 25.33 -28.64
N SER A 391 13.30 24.42 -28.75
CA SER A 391 13.66 23.76 -30.01
C SER A 391 12.73 22.61 -30.44
N ILE A 392 11.95 22.04 -29.51
CA ILE A 392 11.08 20.89 -29.78
C ILE A 392 9.59 21.26 -29.85
N ILE A 393 9.16 22.30 -29.13
CA ILE A 393 7.73 22.62 -28.99
C ILE A 393 7.00 22.92 -30.31
N GLY A 394 7.73 23.40 -31.33
CA GLY A 394 7.19 23.60 -32.68
C GLY A 394 6.79 22.32 -33.41
N ALA A 395 7.18 21.15 -32.90
CA ALA A 395 6.79 19.84 -33.41
C ALA A 395 5.57 19.24 -32.69
N SER A 396 4.85 20.06 -31.92
CA SER A 396 3.67 19.66 -31.13
C SER A 396 3.99 18.63 -30.04
N GLY A 397 5.11 18.82 -29.33
CA GLY A 397 5.49 18.01 -28.17
C GLY A 397 6.67 18.61 -27.39
N ALA A 398 6.85 18.21 -26.13
CA ALA A 398 7.98 18.60 -25.30
C ALA A 398 8.64 17.37 -24.63
N ILE A 399 9.02 17.48 -23.35
CA ILE A 399 9.81 16.44 -22.68
C ILE A 399 8.99 15.21 -22.31
N HIS A 400 7.72 15.35 -21.95
CA HIS A 400 6.89 14.17 -21.67
C HIS A 400 6.74 13.28 -22.90
N CYS A 401 6.57 13.89 -24.09
CA CYS A 401 6.38 13.18 -25.35
C CYS A 401 7.59 12.32 -25.78
N ILE A 402 8.79 12.58 -25.25
CA ILE A 402 10.03 11.90 -25.65
C ILE A 402 10.56 10.92 -24.60
N VAL A 403 9.79 10.68 -23.54
CA VAL A 403 10.18 9.80 -22.43
C VAL A 403 9.15 8.72 -22.14
N LYS A 404 9.59 7.64 -21.52
CA LYS A 404 8.73 6.62 -20.90
C LYS A 404 9.33 6.20 -19.56
N GLN A 405 8.55 6.24 -18.49
CA GLN A 405 9.00 5.69 -17.20
C GLN A 405 9.18 4.18 -17.33
N VAL A 406 10.27 3.68 -16.74
CA VAL A 406 10.46 2.26 -16.49
C VAL A 406 10.16 2.06 -15.00
N PRO A 407 9.00 1.48 -14.64
CA PRO A 407 8.63 1.25 -13.26
C PRO A 407 9.76 0.53 -12.52
N ARG A 408 9.98 0.92 -11.27
CA ARG A 408 10.82 0.11 -10.39
C ARG A 408 10.07 -1.18 -10.15
N PHE A 409 10.80 -2.29 -10.01
CA PHE A 409 10.27 -3.40 -9.24
C PHE A 409 10.02 -2.85 -7.83
N VAL A 410 8.80 -2.38 -7.61
CA VAL A 410 8.24 -2.33 -6.26
C VAL A 410 8.01 -3.78 -5.95
N ASP A 411 9.05 -4.38 -5.39
CA ASP A 411 8.79 -5.41 -4.43
C ASP A 411 7.73 -4.88 -3.46
N THR A 412 6.77 -5.71 -3.08
CA THR A 412 5.64 -5.28 -2.25
C THR A 412 6.18 -4.43 -1.11
N MET A 413 5.85 -3.14 -1.05
CA MET A 413 6.23 -2.34 0.11
C MET A 413 5.75 -3.08 1.36
N PRO A 414 6.49 -3.02 2.48
CA PRO A 414 6.02 -3.64 3.69
C PRO A 414 4.61 -3.11 4.02
N GLU A 415 3.70 -4.01 4.34
CA GLU A 415 2.37 -3.69 4.85
C GLU A 415 2.43 -3.76 6.38
N ALA A 416 1.66 -2.89 7.05
CA ALA A 416 1.49 -2.96 8.50
C ALA A 416 0.05 -2.66 8.90
N HIS A 417 -0.46 -3.35 9.92
CA HIS A 417 -1.78 -3.16 10.51
C HIS A 417 -1.70 -3.30 12.03
N VAL A 418 -2.31 -2.38 12.77
CA VAL A 418 -2.41 -2.47 14.23
C VAL A 418 -3.68 -3.24 14.61
N ALA A 419 -3.52 -4.42 15.18
CA ALA A 419 -4.62 -5.29 15.60
C ALA A 419 -5.08 -5.02 17.05
N ALA A 420 -4.23 -4.45 17.90
CA ALA A 420 -4.60 -3.98 19.23
C ALA A 420 -3.78 -2.72 19.60
N PRO A 421 -4.42 -1.63 20.05
CA PRO A 421 -5.85 -1.50 20.34
C PRO A 421 -6.71 -1.55 19.06
N ALA A 422 -7.85 -2.23 19.15
CA ALA A 422 -8.78 -2.48 18.03
C ALA A 422 -9.88 -1.42 17.94
N GLY A 423 -10.01 -0.56 18.95
CA GLY A 423 -10.95 0.55 19.03
C GLY A 423 -11.91 0.41 20.21
N GLY A 424 -12.15 1.52 20.91
CA GLY A 424 -13.14 1.62 21.99
C GLY A 424 -12.72 0.97 23.33
N GLU A 425 -11.51 0.40 23.42
CA GLU A 425 -10.99 -0.12 24.68
C GLU A 425 -10.76 0.95 25.73
N LEU A 426 -10.96 0.59 27.00
CA LEU A 426 -10.41 1.32 28.13
C LEU A 426 -9.09 0.71 28.61
N TRP A 427 -7.98 1.43 28.44
CA TRP A 427 -6.67 1.08 28.97
C TRP A 427 -6.37 1.94 30.20
N ILE A 428 -6.19 1.27 31.34
CA ILE A 428 -5.95 1.92 32.63
C ILE A 428 -4.46 2.23 32.78
N THR A 429 -4.15 3.46 33.19
CA THR A 429 -2.78 3.90 33.50
C THR A 429 -2.10 2.97 34.50
N GLY A 430 -0.81 2.71 34.32
CA GLY A 430 -0.04 1.82 35.19
C GLY A 430 -0.31 0.33 35.00
N THR A 431 -1.27 -0.06 34.15
CA THR A 431 -1.47 -1.45 33.76
C THR A 431 -0.63 -1.83 32.54
N THR A 432 -0.29 -3.10 32.42
CA THR A 432 0.39 -3.63 31.23
C THR A 432 -0.66 -4.07 30.20
N GLN A 433 -0.62 -3.45 29.03
CA GLN A 433 -1.47 -3.79 27.89
C GLN A 433 -0.63 -4.32 26.73
N THR A 434 -1.19 -5.25 25.95
CA THR A 434 -0.46 -5.81 24.81
C THR A 434 -0.88 -5.11 23.52
N ILE A 435 0.05 -4.37 22.93
CA ILE A 435 -0.05 -3.86 21.55
C ILE A 435 0.18 -5.04 20.62
N ARG A 436 -0.65 -5.17 19.57
CA ARG A 436 -0.49 -6.21 18.54
C ARG A 436 -0.52 -5.59 17.18
N TRP A 437 0.32 -6.08 16.29
CA TRP A 437 0.34 -5.68 14.91
C TRP A 437 0.65 -6.88 14.02
N ASN A 438 0.32 -6.74 12.74
CA ASN A 438 0.84 -7.59 11.71
C ASN A 438 1.64 -6.71 10.76
N ALA A 439 2.85 -7.11 10.45
CA ALA A 439 3.64 -6.49 9.41
C ALA A 439 4.17 -7.58 8.49
N THR A 440 4.15 -7.32 7.18
CA THR A 440 4.59 -8.29 6.19
C THR A 440 5.33 -7.59 5.08
N ASP A 441 6.43 -8.17 4.65
CA ASP A 441 7.17 -7.75 3.47
C ASP A 441 7.32 -8.95 2.52
N THR A 442 6.17 -9.38 1.99
CA THR A 442 6.04 -10.64 1.25
C THR A 442 6.56 -10.53 -0.17
N GLY A 443 7.87 -10.67 -0.34
CA GLY A 443 8.47 -10.75 -1.67
C GLY A 443 9.87 -10.16 -1.79
N ASN A 444 10.25 -9.34 -0.80
CA ASN A 444 11.38 -8.40 -0.85
C ASN A 444 12.51 -8.74 0.13
N ALA A 445 12.43 -8.22 1.34
CA ALA A 445 13.43 -8.34 2.38
C ALA A 445 12.76 -8.79 3.69
N ALA A 446 13.55 -9.31 4.62
CA ALA A 446 13.03 -9.55 5.96
C ALA A 446 12.77 -8.21 6.65
N LEU A 447 11.68 -8.12 7.41
CA LEU A 447 11.45 -7.00 8.31
C LEU A 447 12.62 -6.92 9.30
N GLY A 448 13.30 -5.77 9.29
CA GLY A 448 14.49 -5.51 10.08
C GLY A 448 14.15 -5.02 11.49
N SER A 449 13.18 -4.11 11.61
CA SER A 449 12.79 -3.55 12.90
C SER A 449 11.40 -2.90 12.90
N VAL A 450 10.85 -2.68 14.09
CA VAL A 450 9.60 -1.97 14.34
C VAL A 450 9.84 -0.83 15.34
N ASP A 451 9.25 0.34 15.08
CA ASP A 451 9.12 1.43 16.05
C ASP A 451 7.65 1.56 16.49
N LEU A 452 7.43 1.75 17.78
CA LEU A 452 6.12 1.95 18.40
C LEU A 452 6.05 3.33 19.05
N ALA A 453 4.93 4.03 18.87
CA ALA A 453 4.66 5.31 19.52
C ALA A 453 3.18 5.42 19.93
N TYR A 454 2.87 6.24 20.92
CA TYR A 454 1.48 6.58 21.28
C TYR A 454 1.22 8.08 21.18
N SER A 455 -0.05 8.43 21.13
CA SER A 455 -0.54 9.81 21.09
C SER A 455 -1.74 9.95 22.02
N LEU A 456 -1.77 11.01 22.83
CA LEU A 456 -2.91 11.40 23.68
C LEU A 456 -3.75 12.54 23.08
N ASP A 457 -3.34 13.12 21.95
CA ASP A 457 -3.99 14.29 21.34
C ASP A 457 -4.55 14.00 19.93
N GLY A 458 -4.96 12.76 19.68
CA GLY A 458 -5.55 12.34 18.40
C GLY A 458 -4.57 12.29 17.23
N GLY A 459 -3.26 12.25 17.49
CA GLY A 459 -2.20 12.01 16.51
C GLY A 459 -1.41 13.26 16.13
N ALA A 460 -1.63 14.39 16.80
CA ALA A 460 -0.90 15.62 16.55
C ALA A 460 0.55 15.54 17.08
N ASN A 461 0.75 14.92 18.25
CA ASN A 461 2.06 14.65 18.82
C ASN A 461 2.22 13.15 19.15
N TRP A 462 3.43 12.63 18.97
CA TRP A 462 3.74 11.21 19.15
C TRP A 462 4.90 11.01 20.12
N THR A 463 4.64 10.28 21.20
CA THR A 463 5.64 9.89 22.20
C THR A 463 6.12 8.46 21.92
N PRO A 464 7.45 8.21 21.80
CA PRO A 464 7.98 6.87 21.57
C PRO A 464 7.64 5.90 22.71
N ILE A 465 7.21 4.69 22.37
CA ILE A 465 7.03 3.55 23.29
C ILE A 465 8.29 2.68 23.26
N ALA A 466 8.69 2.27 22.06
CA ALA A 466 9.85 1.42 21.80
C ALA A 466 10.37 1.71 20.39
N THR A 467 11.68 1.61 20.20
CA THR A 467 12.31 1.87 18.90
C THR A 467 13.26 0.73 18.53
N ALA A 468 13.34 0.43 17.23
CA ALA A 468 14.20 -0.59 16.65
C ALA A 468 14.05 -1.98 17.30
N ILE A 469 12.83 -2.36 17.68
CA ILE A 469 12.56 -3.70 18.23
C ILE A 469 12.40 -4.72 17.09
N PRO A 470 12.68 -6.02 17.32
CA PRO A 470 12.33 -7.06 16.35
C PRO A 470 10.83 -7.09 16.07
N ASP A 471 10.45 -7.49 14.85
CA ASP A 471 9.05 -7.73 14.54
C ASP A 471 8.55 -9.03 15.22
N SER A 472 8.01 -8.88 16.42
CA SER A 472 7.40 -9.97 17.20
C SER A 472 5.87 -10.05 17.07
N GLY A 473 5.26 -9.18 16.25
CA GLY A 473 3.80 -9.02 16.13
C GLY A 473 3.07 -8.57 17.40
N SER A 474 3.79 -8.37 18.51
CA SER A 474 3.23 -7.92 19.78
C SER A 474 4.28 -7.32 20.72
N TYR A 475 3.82 -6.40 21.57
CA TYR A 475 4.64 -5.73 22.58
C TYR A 475 3.82 -5.45 23.85
N ASN A 476 4.34 -5.84 25.00
CA ASN A 476 3.73 -5.53 26.29
C ASN A 476 4.15 -4.13 26.72
N TRP A 477 3.18 -3.23 26.77
CA TRP A 477 3.37 -1.82 27.07
C TRP A 477 2.81 -1.50 28.45
N LEU A 478 3.63 -0.90 29.32
CA LEU A 478 3.15 -0.27 30.54
C LEU A 478 2.50 1.06 30.16
N VAL A 479 1.20 1.16 30.33
CA VAL A 479 0.43 2.36 29.97
C VAL A 479 0.90 3.54 30.85
N PRO A 480 1.47 4.61 30.27
CA PRO A 480 2.05 5.72 31.03
C PRO A 480 0.98 6.62 31.64
N ALA A 481 1.38 7.56 32.49
CA ALA A 481 0.49 8.59 33.02
C ALA A 481 -0.16 9.41 31.90
N GLY A 482 -1.36 9.92 32.19
CA GLY A 482 -2.13 10.78 31.30
C GLY A 482 -3.56 10.30 31.06
N SER A 483 -4.33 11.11 30.35
CA SER A 483 -5.70 10.80 29.99
C SER A 483 -6.06 11.29 28.59
N ALA A 484 -6.71 10.44 27.81
CA ALA A 484 -7.30 10.77 26.52
C ALA A 484 -8.46 9.84 26.19
N GLU A 485 -9.58 10.41 25.76
CA GLU A 485 -10.74 9.62 25.29
C GLU A 485 -10.55 9.04 23.87
N ALA A 486 -9.54 9.53 23.14
CA ALA A 486 -9.21 9.12 21.78
C ALA A 486 -7.69 9.02 21.58
N ALA A 487 -7.03 8.22 22.40
CA ALA A 487 -5.62 7.89 22.24
C ALA A 487 -5.39 7.01 21.01
N LEU A 488 -4.17 7.06 20.46
CA LEU A 488 -3.74 6.25 19.31
C LEU A 488 -2.39 5.59 19.55
N VAL A 489 -2.16 4.45 18.91
CA VAL A 489 -0.85 3.80 18.76
C VAL A 489 -0.43 3.85 17.29
N ARG A 490 0.85 4.12 17.04
CA ARG A 490 1.48 4.05 15.71
C ARG A 490 2.55 2.96 15.70
N VAL A 491 2.55 2.18 14.64
CA VAL A 491 3.56 1.18 14.31
C VAL A 491 4.29 1.64 13.05
N VAL A 492 5.62 1.65 13.08
CA VAL A 492 6.46 1.86 11.89
C VAL A 492 7.29 0.61 11.69
N ALA A 493 6.95 -0.20 10.70
CA ALA A 493 7.76 -1.36 10.32
C ALA A 493 8.83 -0.94 9.30
N ARG A 494 10.05 -1.42 9.46
CA ARG A 494 11.19 -1.12 8.58
C ARG A 494 11.79 -2.42 8.05
N ALA A 495 11.87 -2.55 6.74
CA ALA A 495 12.55 -3.64 6.07
C ALA A 495 14.08 -3.46 6.10
N ALA A 496 14.81 -4.56 5.91
CA ALA A 496 16.27 -4.57 5.99
C ALA A 496 16.99 -3.75 4.89
N ASP A 497 16.27 -3.44 3.80
CA ASP A 497 16.72 -2.63 2.67
C ASP A 497 16.40 -1.12 2.82
N GLY A 498 15.66 -0.75 3.87
CA GLY A 498 15.33 0.64 4.20
C GLY A 498 13.87 1.03 3.94
N ASP A 499 13.06 0.15 3.36
CA ASP A 499 11.63 0.41 3.11
C ASP A 499 10.83 0.48 4.42
N THR A 500 9.75 1.26 4.44
CA THR A 500 8.97 1.50 5.66
C THR A 500 7.46 1.45 5.45
N ALA A 501 6.74 0.84 6.38
CA ALA A 501 5.29 0.85 6.50
C ALA A 501 4.87 1.61 7.75
N VAL A 502 3.81 2.41 7.68
CA VAL A 502 3.24 3.10 8.85
C VAL A 502 1.79 2.69 9.03
N ALA A 503 1.43 2.26 10.24
CA ALA A 503 0.07 1.90 10.61
C ALA A 503 -0.35 2.60 11.90
N PHE A 504 -1.65 2.89 12.01
CA PHE A 504 -2.27 3.49 13.18
C PHE A 504 -3.35 2.56 13.74
N SER A 505 -3.53 2.57 15.05
CA SER A 505 -4.66 1.90 15.70
C SER A 505 -5.96 2.65 15.46
N ASN A 506 -7.09 1.99 15.76
CA ASN A 506 -8.32 2.71 16.03
C ASN A 506 -8.21 3.47 17.37
N PRO A 507 -9.03 4.51 17.61
CA PRO A 507 -9.03 5.26 18.86
C PRO A 507 -9.43 4.40 20.07
N TYR A 508 -8.71 4.54 21.17
CA TYR A 508 -9.03 3.91 22.46
C TYR A 508 -9.04 4.95 23.58
N ARG A 509 -9.67 4.62 24.70
CA ARG A 509 -9.66 5.42 25.93
C ARG A 509 -8.43 5.05 26.75
N HIS A 510 -7.61 6.03 27.08
CA HIS A 510 -6.49 5.94 28.00
C HIS A 510 -6.87 6.76 29.21
N LEU A 511 -7.13 6.16 30.37
CA LEU A 511 -7.55 6.90 31.58
C LEU A 511 -6.87 6.32 32.83
N PRO A 512 -6.73 7.10 33.92
CA PRO A 512 -6.45 6.54 35.24
C PRO A 512 -7.66 5.78 35.78
N GLY A 513 -7.43 4.95 36.80
CA GLY A 513 -8.48 4.17 37.44
C GLY A 513 -7.99 2.82 37.95
N VAL A 514 -8.93 1.90 38.18
CA VAL A 514 -8.63 0.56 38.72
C VAL A 514 -9.12 -0.51 37.77
N ALA A 515 -8.27 -1.51 37.51
CA ALA A 515 -8.63 -2.75 36.82
C ALA A 515 -8.51 -3.93 37.79
N ARG A 516 -9.64 -4.57 38.11
CA ARG A 516 -9.69 -5.74 38.99
C ARG A 516 -9.98 -7.00 38.19
N VAL A 517 -9.12 -8.01 38.32
CA VAL A 517 -9.25 -9.29 37.62
C VAL A 517 -9.92 -10.31 38.53
N TYR A 518 -11.03 -10.88 38.05
CA TYR A 518 -11.75 -11.99 38.64
C TYR A 518 -11.48 -13.25 37.83
N ASP A 519 -10.67 -14.15 38.37
CA ASP A 519 -10.39 -15.47 37.81
C ASP A 519 -10.65 -16.58 38.85
N PHE A 520 -10.29 -17.83 38.52
CA PHE A 520 -10.45 -18.97 39.43
C PHE A 520 -9.24 -19.26 40.32
N SER A 521 -8.20 -18.43 40.30
CA SER A 521 -7.03 -18.59 41.17
C SER A 521 -7.36 -18.35 42.65
N THR A 522 -8.40 -17.53 42.91
CA THR A 522 -8.89 -17.22 44.25
C THR A 522 -10.42 -17.25 44.28
N GLY A 523 -11.02 -17.72 45.39
CA GLY A 523 -12.48 -17.65 45.57
C GLY A 523 -13.31 -18.61 44.70
N ALA A 524 -12.67 -19.52 43.98
CA ALA A 524 -13.35 -20.56 43.21
C ALA A 524 -14.27 -21.41 44.10
N GLY A 525 -15.55 -21.53 43.69
CA GLY A 525 -16.61 -22.19 44.45
C GLY A 525 -17.23 -21.35 45.58
N VAL A 526 -16.78 -20.11 45.79
CA VAL A 526 -17.28 -19.19 46.84
C VAL A 526 -17.93 -17.95 46.22
N ASP A 527 -17.21 -17.22 45.38
CA ASP A 527 -17.66 -16.01 44.68
C ASP A 527 -17.46 -16.11 43.15
N LYS A 528 -16.75 -17.15 42.69
CA LYS A 528 -16.67 -17.54 41.28
C LYS A 528 -17.14 -18.98 41.11
N PHE A 529 -18.09 -19.19 40.20
CA PHE A 529 -18.71 -20.50 40.00
C PHE A 529 -18.68 -20.87 38.53
N GLY A 530 -18.34 -22.13 38.25
CA GLY A 530 -18.42 -22.73 36.93
C GLY A 530 -19.32 -23.95 36.96
N PHE A 531 -19.99 -24.19 35.82
CA PHE A 531 -20.86 -25.34 35.61
C PHE A 531 -20.70 -25.83 34.17
N GLY A 532 -20.66 -27.15 33.95
CA GLY A 532 -20.42 -27.73 32.61
C GLY A 532 -21.33 -28.91 32.28
N ARG A 533 -21.97 -28.89 31.10
CA ARG A 533 -22.84 -29.98 30.63
C ARG A 533 -23.00 -29.97 29.10
N GLN A 534 -23.16 -31.14 28.49
CA GLN A 534 -23.61 -31.26 27.10
C GLN A 534 -25.12 -30.95 26.95
N THR A 535 -25.50 -30.34 25.82
CA THR A 535 -26.89 -30.04 25.43
C THR A 535 -27.17 -30.62 24.03
N SER A 536 -28.42 -30.52 23.57
CA SER A 536 -28.87 -31.03 22.28
C SER A 536 -29.30 -29.96 21.28
N SER A 537 -29.29 -28.67 21.68
CA SER A 537 -29.41 -27.49 20.79
C SER A 537 -29.30 -26.18 21.57
N TRP A 538 -29.12 -25.07 20.86
CA TRP A 538 -29.18 -23.70 21.38
C TRP A 538 -30.53 -23.41 22.07
N THR A 539 -31.63 -23.91 21.50
CA THR A 539 -32.98 -23.72 22.05
C THR A 539 -33.12 -24.28 23.48
N GLY A 540 -32.29 -25.27 23.85
CA GLY A 540 -32.26 -25.83 25.19
C GLY A 540 -31.61 -24.91 26.23
N VAL A 541 -30.90 -23.85 25.81
CA VAL A 541 -30.12 -22.99 26.71
C VAL A 541 -30.45 -21.50 26.59
N SER A 542 -30.97 -21.06 25.44
CA SER A 542 -31.14 -19.64 25.06
C SER A 542 -31.89 -18.75 26.06
N GLY A 543 -32.87 -19.30 26.77
CA GLY A 543 -33.69 -18.59 27.75
C GLY A 543 -33.47 -19.01 29.20
N ILE A 544 -32.37 -19.71 29.49
CA ILE A 544 -32.08 -20.25 30.82
C ILE A 544 -30.78 -19.61 31.33
N SER A 545 -30.85 -18.82 32.39
CA SER A 545 -29.70 -18.09 32.95
C SER A 545 -28.60 -18.97 33.53
N GLN A 546 -28.93 -20.23 33.82
CA GLN A 546 -28.03 -21.28 34.30
C GLN A 546 -28.44 -22.62 33.66
N PRO A 547 -28.13 -22.84 32.38
CA PRO A 547 -28.58 -24.03 31.64
C PRO A 547 -27.87 -25.33 32.07
N VAL A 548 -26.81 -25.19 32.87
CA VAL A 548 -25.88 -26.25 33.28
C VAL A 548 -26.06 -26.56 34.76
N SER A 549 -26.30 -27.84 35.07
CA SER A 549 -26.61 -28.29 36.43
C SER A 549 -25.44 -28.98 37.15
N THR A 550 -24.36 -29.30 36.45
CA THR A 550 -23.20 -29.99 37.03
C THR A 550 -22.15 -28.95 37.44
N ALA A 551 -21.98 -28.77 38.74
CA ALA A 551 -20.96 -27.86 39.28
C ALA A 551 -19.54 -28.40 39.02
N LEU A 552 -18.62 -27.49 38.75
CA LEU A 552 -17.20 -27.82 38.68
C LEU A 552 -16.65 -28.21 40.04
N THR A 553 -15.76 -29.21 40.06
CA THR A 553 -15.07 -29.66 41.27
C THR A 553 -13.86 -28.77 41.56
N ALA A 554 -13.29 -28.88 42.77
CA ALA A 554 -12.05 -28.17 43.12
C ALA A 554 -10.89 -28.50 42.15
N ALA A 555 -10.81 -29.73 41.63
CA ALA A 555 -9.82 -30.10 40.63
C ALA A 555 -10.06 -29.40 39.28
N ASN A 556 -11.32 -29.17 38.91
CA ASN A 556 -11.64 -28.43 37.68
C ASN A 556 -11.33 -26.93 37.83
N TYR A 557 -11.56 -26.35 39.01
CA TYR A 557 -11.16 -24.97 39.26
C TYR A 557 -9.64 -24.79 39.28
N ALA A 558 -8.89 -25.75 39.83
CA ALA A 558 -7.43 -25.72 39.77
C ALA A 558 -6.91 -25.75 38.32
N ALA A 559 -7.57 -26.50 37.44
CA ALA A 559 -7.32 -26.47 36.00
C ALA A 559 -7.64 -25.10 35.38
N LEU A 560 -8.76 -24.48 35.77
CA LEU A 560 -9.20 -23.16 35.27
C LEU A 560 -8.46 -21.95 35.86
N ALA A 561 -7.60 -22.15 36.88
CA ALA A 561 -7.01 -21.09 37.66
C ALA A 561 -5.85 -20.37 36.96
N THR A 562 -5.30 -20.95 35.90
CA THR A 562 -4.13 -20.40 35.20
C THR A 562 -4.28 -20.56 33.69
N SER A 563 -4.16 -19.45 32.96
CA SER A 563 -4.00 -19.45 31.50
C SER A 563 -2.68 -20.10 31.12
N ASN A 564 -2.70 -21.18 30.32
CA ASN A 564 -1.49 -21.96 30.05
C ASN A 564 -1.43 -22.65 28.67
N ALA A 565 -2.18 -22.20 27.66
CA ALA A 565 -2.33 -22.79 26.31
C ALA A 565 -1.10 -23.47 25.67
N THR A 566 -0.71 -24.67 26.14
CA THR A 566 0.57 -25.31 25.74
C THR A 566 0.52 -26.80 25.46
N GLY A 567 -0.64 -27.47 25.49
CA GLY A 567 -0.71 -28.90 25.17
C GLY A 567 -1.89 -29.24 24.30
N GLY A 568 -1.74 -30.12 23.31
CA GLY A 568 -2.87 -30.73 22.58
C GLY A 568 -3.79 -31.54 23.52
N THR A 569 -4.46 -32.57 23.01
CA THR A 569 -5.46 -33.38 23.76
C THR A 569 -4.99 -34.08 25.05
N THR A 570 -3.75 -33.86 25.50
CA THR A 570 -3.11 -34.47 26.69
C THR A 570 -2.77 -33.48 27.81
N ASP A 571 -3.19 -32.21 27.74
CA ASP A 571 -2.92 -31.23 28.78
C ASP A 571 -3.66 -31.56 30.10
N ALA A 572 -2.89 -31.64 31.19
CA ALA A 572 -3.38 -32.00 32.53
C ALA A 572 -4.14 -30.87 33.23
N ASN A 573 -3.99 -29.63 32.76
CA ASN A 573 -4.67 -28.45 33.29
C ASN A 573 -6.01 -28.16 32.59
N ARG A 574 -6.58 -29.14 31.87
CA ARG A 574 -7.84 -28.97 31.14
C ARG A 574 -9.04 -29.45 31.92
N TYR A 575 -10.08 -28.61 31.94
CA TYR A 575 -11.40 -29.08 32.31
C TYR A 575 -12.08 -29.78 31.12
N ILE A 576 -12.67 -30.95 31.35
CA ILE A 576 -13.42 -31.73 30.35
C ILE A 576 -14.88 -31.82 30.77
N SER A 577 -15.79 -31.39 29.91
CA SER A 577 -17.23 -31.61 30.13
C SER A 577 -17.61 -33.09 30.17
N ALA A 578 -18.56 -33.44 31.04
CA ALA A 578 -19.08 -34.81 31.13
C ALA A 578 -19.93 -35.17 29.90
N THR A 579 -19.71 -36.37 29.34
CA THR A 579 -20.46 -36.88 28.18
C THR A 579 -21.88 -37.29 28.57
N LEU A 580 -22.88 -36.81 27.83
CA LEU A 580 -24.24 -37.34 27.82
C LEU A 580 -24.44 -38.21 26.58
N SER A 581 -25.24 -39.27 26.69
CA SER A 581 -25.43 -40.27 25.62
C SER A 581 -26.16 -39.76 24.36
N SER A 582 -26.49 -38.47 24.24
CA SER A 582 -27.30 -37.95 23.12
C SER A 582 -27.21 -36.42 22.88
N GLY A 583 -26.06 -35.78 23.09
CA GLY A 583 -25.90 -34.33 22.85
C GLY A 583 -25.13 -34.02 21.56
N PHE A 584 -25.56 -32.97 20.84
CA PHE A 584 -24.89 -32.46 19.64
C PHE A 584 -24.16 -31.13 19.89
N GLU A 585 -24.14 -30.62 21.12
CA GLU A 585 -23.50 -29.37 21.53
C GLU A 585 -23.09 -29.41 23.01
N SER A 586 -22.24 -28.48 23.43
CA SER A 586 -21.74 -28.39 24.80
C SER A 586 -21.85 -26.98 25.35
N THR A 587 -22.04 -26.88 26.67
CA THR A 587 -22.25 -25.61 27.35
C THR A 587 -21.54 -25.52 28.68
N HIS A 588 -20.98 -24.34 28.92
CA HIS A 588 -20.38 -23.97 30.20
C HIS A 588 -20.88 -22.62 30.62
N ALA A 589 -21.52 -22.55 31.78
CA ALA A 589 -21.90 -21.27 32.35
C ALA A 589 -20.95 -20.93 33.50
N PHE A 590 -20.51 -19.69 33.49
CA PHE A 590 -19.66 -19.11 34.51
C PHE A 590 -20.41 -17.95 35.15
N ARG A 591 -20.28 -17.85 36.47
CA ARG A 591 -20.88 -16.80 37.27
C ARG A 591 -19.80 -16.20 38.16
N PHE A 592 -19.67 -14.88 38.12
CA PHE A 592 -18.75 -14.10 38.94
C PHE A 592 -19.56 -13.11 39.76
N ILE A 593 -19.32 -13.06 41.06
CA ILE A 593 -19.85 -11.99 41.93
C ILE A 593 -18.80 -10.88 41.94
N LEU A 594 -19.22 -9.69 41.51
CA LEU A 594 -18.36 -8.51 41.42
C LEU A 594 -18.39 -7.74 42.75
N GLU A 595 -17.32 -7.02 43.06
CA GLU A 595 -17.28 -6.15 44.25
C GLU A 595 -17.70 -4.71 43.90
N GLU A 596 -17.58 -4.32 42.64
CA GLU A 596 -17.95 -3.02 42.12
C GLU A 596 -19.47 -2.91 41.92
N SER A 597 -20.04 -1.76 42.29
CA SER A 597 -21.42 -1.44 41.93
C SER A 597 -21.53 -1.25 40.41
N PRO A 598 -22.60 -1.72 39.75
CA PRO A 598 -22.78 -1.58 38.31
C PRO A 598 -22.73 -0.13 37.79
N ALA A 599 -22.99 0.85 38.66
CA ALA A 599 -22.96 2.27 38.30
C ALA A 599 -21.54 2.86 38.21
N ASP A 600 -20.56 2.20 38.85
CA ASP A 600 -19.18 2.67 38.96
C ASP A 600 -18.26 1.99 37.92
N ILE A 601 -18.81 1.06 37.14
CA ILE A 601 -18.07 0.28 36.14
C ILE A 601 -18.12 1.01 34.80
N ASP A 602 -16.95 1.25 34.20
CA ASP A 602 -16.82 1.80 32.85
C ASP A 602 -16.76 0.70 31.79
N GLU A 603 -16.00 -0.37 32.07
CA GLU A 603 -15.82 -1.47 31.13
C GLU A 603 -15.68 -2.80 31.88
N ILE A 604 -16.33 -3.84 31.38
CA ILE A 604 -16.07 -5.22 31.77
C ILE A 604 -15.46 -5.93 30.57
N GLU A 605 -14.21 -6.37 30.70
CA GLU A 605 -13.55 -7.24 29.72
C GLU A 605 -13.66 -8.69 30.17
N VAL A 606 -14.17 -9.57 29.31
CA VAL A 606 -14.18 -11.01 29.55
C VAL A 606 -13.15 -11.67 28.63
N VAL A 607 -12.33 -12.53 29.21
CA VAL A 607 -11.35 -13.34 28.47
C VAL A 607 -11.70 -14.79 28.71
N TRP A 608 -11.96 -15.52 27.63
CA TRP A 608 -11.97 -16.98 27.63
C TRP A 608 -10.77 -17.48 26.84
N GLU A 609 -10.11 -18.51 27.35
CA GLU A 609 -9.09 -19.26 26.62
C GLU A 609 -9.36 -20.76 26.79
N GLY A 610 -9.22 -21.51 25.70
CA GLY A 610 -9.22 -22.95 25.77
C GLY A 610 -9.39 -23.67 24.44
N PHE A 611 -9.49 -24.99 24.56
CA PHE A 611 -9.44 -25.92 23.45
C PHE A 611 -10.77 -26.62 23.20
N ALA A 612 -11.41 -26.33 22.07
CA ALA A 612 -12.64 -27.03 21.70
C ALA A 612 -12.35 -28.08 20.62
N ASP A 613 -11.91 -29.27 21.06
CA ASP A 613 -11.64 -30.39 20.17
C ASP A 613 -12.86 -30.69 19.30
N ASN A 614 -12.64 -30.82 18.00
CA ASN A 614 -13.68 -31.17 17.06
C ASN A 614 -14.99 -30.38 17.26
N CYS A 615 -14.94 -29.09 17.59
CA CYS A 615 -16.10 -28.23 17.40
C CYS A 615 -16.19 -27.79 15.93
N THR A 616 -17.33 -27.28 15.49
CA THR A 616 -17.39 -26.43 14.28
C THR A 616 -17.10 -24.99 14.67
N GLN A 617 -17.68 -24.55 15.79
CA GLN A 617 -17.47 -23.22 16.34
C GLN A 617 -17.60 -23.23 17.87
N VAL A 618 -16.92 -22.28 18.51
CA VAL A 618 -17.11 -21.90 19.91
C VAL A 618 -17.57 -20.46 19.95
N GLU A 619 -18.55 -20.19 20.78
CA GLU A 619 -19.18 -18.90 20.95
C GLU A 619 -19.21 -18.56 22.45
N LEU A 620 -19.01 -17.29 22.81
CA LEU A 620 -19.07 -16.81 24.18
C LEU A 620 -20.20 -15.79 24.32
N TYR A 621 -21.17 -16.10 25.18
CA TYR A 621 -22.38 -15.32 25.43
C TYR A 621 -22.35 -14.59 26.77
N VAL A 622 -23.05 -13.46 26.89
CA VAL A 622 -23.34 -12.79 28.17
C VAL A 622 -24.83 -12.86 28.48
N TRP A 623 -25.20 -13.02 29.75
CA TRP A 623 -26.60 -13.04 30.16
C TRP A 623 -27.17 -11.62 30.24
N ASN A 624 -28.21 -11.34 29.45
CA ASN A 624 -28.97 -10.10 29.56
C ASN A 624 -30.14 -10.30 30.53
N ASN A 625 -30.06 -9.71 31.73
CA ASN A 625 -31.08 -9.79 32.78
C ASN A 625 -32.38 -9.08 32.38
N ALA A 626 -32.30 -7.98 31.62
CA ALA A 626 -33.48 -7.22 31.19
C ALA A 626 -34.30 -7.99 30.15
N ALA A 627 -33.63 -8.68 29.23
CA ALA A 627 -34.26 -9.48 28.18
C ALA A 627 -34.46 -10.96 28.55
N ASN A 628 -33.88 -11.40 29.68
CA ASN A 628 -33.94 -12.76 30.21
C ASN A 628 -33.49 -13.82 29.19
N GLN A 629 -32.41 -13.54 28.46
CA GLN A 629 -31.83 -14.40 27.43
C GLN A 629 -30.31 -14.19 27.32
N TRP A 630 -29.62 -15.19 26.77
CA TRP A 630 -28.23 -15.06 26.33
C TRP A 630 -28.14 -14.17 25.08
N GLY A 631 -27.06 -13.40 24.97
CA GLY A 631 -26.87 -12.44 23.88
C GLY A 631 -25.45 -11.89 23.79
N ASP A 632 -25.31 -10.79 23.06
CA ASP A 632 -24.06 -10.02 22.90
C ASP A 632 -23.96 -8.79 23.80
N ALA A 633 -22.80 -8.12 23.70
CA ALA A 633 -22.48 -6.90 24.40
C ALA A 633 -23.36 -5.70 24.02
N GLU A 634 -23.95 -5.69 22.82
CA GLU A 634 -24.89 -4.65 22.40
C GLU A 634 -26.31 -4.91 22.92
N GLY A 635 -26.52 -6.01 23.66
CA GLY A 635 -27.80 -6.39 24.23
C GLY A 635 -28.74 -7.08 23.25
N ARG A 636 -28.26 -7.46 22.05
CA ARG A 636 -29.04 -8.30 21.13
C ARG A 636 -29.09 -9.71 21.71
N THR A 637 -30.27 -10.31 21.74
CA THR A 637 -30.47 -11.63 22.32
C THR A 637 -30.62 -12.73 21.28
N GLY A 638 -30.45 -13.98 21.72
CA GLY A 638 -30.53 -15.15 20.87
C GLY A 638 -29.19 -15.58 20.31
N GLN A 639 -29.20 -16.54 19.40
CA GLN A 639 -27.97 -17.03 18.77
C GLN A 639 -27.52 -16.02 17.71
N ASN A 640 -26.61 -15.15 18.11
CA ASN A 640 -26.05 -14.08 17.29
C ASN A 640 -24.55 -14.25 17.06
N ARG A 641 -23.99 -15.39 17.49
CA ARG A 641 -22.55 -15.68 17.44
C ARG A 641 -21.74 -14.62 18.18
N PHE A 642 -22.16 -14.27 19.40
CA PHE A 642 -21.36 -13.39 20.24
C PHE A 642 -19.98 -14.05 20.44
N LEU A 643 -18.92 -13.33 20.07
CA LEU A 643 -17.52 -13.75 20.09
C LEU A 643 -17.33 -15.20 19.63
N ASP A 644 -17.27 -15.38 18.32
CA ASP A 644 -17.09 -16.69 17.72
C ASP A 644 -15.64 -16.95 17.27
N THR A 645 -15.29 -18.23 17.23
CA THR A 645 -14.12 -18.69 16.50
C THR A 645 -14.41 -20.04 15.88
N TRP A 646 -13.91 -20.25 14.66
CA TRP A 646 -13.88 -21.56 14.02
C TRP A 646 -12.92 -22.47 14.78
N ALA A 647 -13.47 -23.19 15.75
CA ALA A 647 -12.72 -24.06 16.63
C ALA A 647 -12.59 -25.43 15.97
N GLY A 648 -11.56 -25.62 15.14
CA GLY A 648 -11.05 -26.96 14.84
C GLY A 648 -10.35 -27.57 16.07
N THR A 649 -9.35 -28.42 15.88
CA THR A 649 -8.52 -28.94 16.99
C THR A 649 -7.48 -27.91 17.48
N ARG A 650 -7.84 -26.63 17.62
CA ARG A 650 -6.91 -25.53 17.94
C ARG A 650 -7.27 -24.89 19.27
N ASP A 651 -6.24 -24.54 20.04
CA ASP A 651 -6.36 -23.69 21.24
C ASP A 651 -6.68 -22.25 20.82
N GLY A 652 -7.65 -21.63 21.49
CA GLY A 652 -8.22 -20.36 21.08
C GLY A 652 -8.46 -19.43 22.26
N ARG A 653 -8.43 -18.13 21.98
CA ARG A 653 -8.71 -17.07 22.95
C ARG A 653 -9.80 -16.16 22.41
N LEU A 654 -10.87 -15.97 23.17
CA LEU A 654 -11.95 -15.02 22.89
C LEU A 654 -11.87 -13.89 23.92
N VAL A 655 -11.96 -12.65 23.45
CA VAL A 655 -11.97 -11.46 24.31
C VAL A 655 -13.19 -10.62 23.97
N GLY A 656 -14.03 -10.37 24.96
CA GLY A 656 -15.25 -9.58 24.87
C GLY A 656 -15.20 -8.36 25.77
N ARG A 657 -15.93 -7.29 25.40
CA ARG A 657 -16.03 -6.08 26.22
C ARG A 657 -17.47 -5.64 26.33
N LEU A 658 -17.82 -5.14 27.50
CA LEU A 658 -19.10 -4.51 27.81
C LEU A 658 -18.78 -3.10 28.31
N ASN A 659 -19.24 -2.07 27.61
CA ASN A 659 -18.98 -0.66 27.95
C ASN A 659 -20.25 0.20 27.87
N ALA A 660 -21.40 -0.44 27.66
CA ALA A 660 -22.70 0.22 27.57
C ALA A 660 -23.78 -0.67 28.18
N ASN A 661 -24.83 -0.05 28.72
CA ASN A 661 -25.98 -0.74 29.31
C ASN A 661 -25.62 -1.80 30.37
N LEU A 662 -24.55 -1.56 31.16
CA LEU A 662 -23.99 -2.54 32.11
C LEU A 662 -25.00 -3.05 33.14
N ALA A 663 -25.95 -2.21 33.55
CA ALA A 663 -27.06 -2.58 34.44
C ALA A 663 -27.96 -3.70 33.87
N ASN A 664 -27.93 -3.96 32.56
CA ASN A 664 -28.64 -5.11 31.97
C ASN A 664 -27.89 -6.43 32.19
N PHE A 665 -26.57 -6.41 32.39
CA PHE A 665 -25.73 -7.61 32.41
C PHE A 665 -25.29 -8.01 33.83
N VAL A 666 -25.12 -7.04 34.73
CA VAL A 666 -24.88 -7.30 36.16
C VAL A 666 -26.22 -7.42 36.88
N ALA A 667 -26.47 -8.58 37.49
CA ALA A 667 -27.70 -8.85 38.21
C ALA A 667 -27.74 -8.12 39.57
N ALA A 668 -28.92 -8.07 40.20
CA ALA A 668 -29.13 -7.42 41.50
C ALA A 668 -28.40 -8.11 42.69
N ASP A 669 -27.82 -9.28 42.46
CA ASP A 669 -26.95 -9.99 43.41
C ASP A 669 -25.46 -9.85 43.02
N ASP A 670 -25.14 -8.77 42.32
CA ASP A 670 -23.83 -8.37 41.80
C ASP A 670 -23.18 -9.41 40.88
N SER A 671 -23.98 -10.38 40.41
CA SER A 671 -23.46 -11.43 39.56
C SER A 671 -23.56 -11.13 38.08
N ILE A 672 -22.46 -11.32 37.38
CA ILE A 672 -22.42 -11.41 35.92
C ILE A 672 -22.29 -12.86 35.49
N ARG A 673 -22.89 -13.21 34.35
CA ARG A 673 -22.91 -14.59 33.85
C ARG A 673 -22.49 -14.64 32.40
N PHE A 674 -21.65 -15.61 32.10
CA PHE A 674 -21.14 -15.90 30.77
C PHE A 674 -21.45 -17.35 30.40
N LEU A 675 -21.73 -17.61 29.13
CA LEU A 675 -21.98 -18.93 28.60
C LEU A 675 -21.02 -19.20 27.44
N VAL A 676 -20.15 -20.21 27.57
CA VAL A 676 -19.42 -20.75 26.44
C VAL A 676 -20.28 -21.85 25.81
N TYR A 677 -20.55 -21.73 24.52
CA TYR A 677 -21.37 -22.64 23.74
C TYR A 677 -20.52 -23.21 22.58
N GLY A 678 -20.38 -24.54 22.54
CA GLY A 678 -19.63 -25.24 21.49
C GLY A 678 -20.56 -26.10 20.64
N GLU A 679 -20.54 -25.91 19.32
CA GLU A 679 -21.35 -26.67 18.37
C GLU A 679 -20.57 -27.84 17.77
N ARG A 680 -20.98 -29.11 18.01
CA ARG A 680 -20.71 -30.29 17.13
C ARG A 680 -21.26 -31.64 17.65
N PRO A 681 -21.67 -32.56 16.76
CA PRO A 681 -22.04 -33.92 17.14
C PRO A 681 -20.91 -34.76 17.78
N ASN A 682 -21.19 -35.30 18.97
CA ASN A 682 -20.52 -36.43 19.62
C ASN A 682 -19.17 -36.20 20.33
N ASP A 683 -18.69 -34.97 20.50
CA ASP A 683 -17.40 -34.69 21.16
C ASP A 683 -17.52 -33.87 22.45
N ARG A 684 -16.55 -34.04 23.36
CA ARG A 684 -16.42 -33.29 24.62
C ARG A 684 -15.68 -32.00 24.32
N THR A 685 -16.14 -30.88 24.89
CA THR A 685 -15.38 -29.63 24.88
C THR A 685 -14.47 -29.54 26.09
N PHE A 686 -13.30 -28.94 25.85
CA PHE A 686 -12.30 -28.63 26.87
C PHE A 686 -12.25 -27.12 27.06
N HIS A 687 -12.04 -26.69 28.31
CA HIS A 687 -11.89 -25.28 28.65
C HIS A 687 -10.77 -25.13 29.67
N ASP A 688 -9.96 -24.10 29.49
CA ASP A 688 -8.65 -24.01 30.14
C ASP A 688 -8.61 -22.78 31.05
N TYR A 689 -9.20 -21.65 30.66
CA TYR A 689 -9.21 -20.44 31.48
C TYR A 689 -10.39 -19.49 31.17
N MET A 690 -10.85 -18.78 32.20
CA MET A 690 -11.82 -17.68 32.09
C MET A 690 -11.47 -16.61 33.13
N ALA A 691 -11.44 -15.35 32.70
CA ALA A 691 -11.31 -14.21 33.59
C ALA A 691 -12.23 -13.06 33.18
N VAL A 692 -12.67 -12.30 34.18
CA VAL A 692 -13.47 -11.09 34.02
C VAL A 692 -12.67 -9.94 34.64
N THR A 693 -12.29 -8.96 33.84
CA THR A 693 -11.62 -7.76 34.31
C THR A 693 -12.63 -6.62 34.37
N VAL A 694 -12.89 -6.12 35.56
CA VAL A 694 -13.74 -4.94 35.77
C VAL A 694 -12.85 -3.71 35.83
N LYS A 695 -13.16 -2.73 34.99
CA LYS A 695 -12.43 -1.46 34.90
C LYS A 695 -13.33 -0.34 35.34
N THR A 696 -12.81 0.48 36.24
CA THR A 696 -13.43 1.71 36.74
C THR A 696 -12.49 2.84 36.34
N ALA A 697 -12.96 3.77 35.50
CA ALA A 697 -12.16 4.91 35.11
C ALA A 697 -12.34 6.02 36.14
N SER A 698 -11.24 6.64 36.52
CA SER A 698 -11.26 7.87 37.29
C SER A 698 -11.16 9.04 36.32
N THR A 699 -12.06 10.02 36.46
CA THR A 699 -11.88 11.32 35.78
C THR A 699 -10.81 12.17 36.46
N CYS A 700 -10.29 11.69 37.60
CA CYS A 700 -9.27 12.31 38.40
C CYS A 700 -7.91 11.89 37.88
N THR A 701 -7.33 12.71 37.00
CA THR A 701 -6.04 12.42 36.35
C THR A 701 -4.85 12.24 37.29
N LEU A 702 -5.01 12.61 38.56
CA LEU A 702 -3.96 12.66 39.57
C LEU A 702 -4.20 11.69 40.74
N ASP A 703 -5.24 10.86 40.66
CA ASP A 703 -5.40 9.66 41.49
C ASP A 703 -4.59 8.54 40.83
N LEU A 704 -3.31 8.50 41.16
CA LEU A 704 -2.28 7.65 40.58
C LEU A 704 -2.32 6.23 41.13
N ASP A 705 -2.84 6.04 42.34
CA ASP A 705 -3.01 4.72 42.97
C ASP A 705 -4.42 4.13 42.84
N GLY A 706 -5.39 4.92 42.33
CA GLY A 706 -6.75 4.49 42.04
C GLY A 706 -7.63 4.38 43.28
N SER A 707 -7.28 5.07 44.36
CA SER A 707 -7.99 5.00 45.65
C SER A 707 -9.31 5.77 45.68
N GLY A 708 -9.62 6.55 44.63
CA GLY A 708 -10.80 7.41 44.54
C GLY A 708 -10.58 8.82 45.11
N GLY A 709 -9.33 9.20 45.36
CA GLY A 709 -8.93 10.52 45.85
C GLY A 709 -7.47 10.80 45.55
N VAL A 710 -7.10 12.09 45.47
CA VAL A 710 -5.69 12.51 45.40
C VAL A 710 -5.19 12.76 46.82
N ASP A 711 -4.37 11.85 47.35
CA ASP A 711 -3.89 11.89 48.72
C ASP A 711 -2.41 11.47 48.92
N GLY A 712 -2.08 11.05 50.15
CA GLY A 712 -0.73 10.65 50.54
C GLY A 712 -0.21 9.43 49.79
N GLY A 713 -1.09 8.56 49.27
CA GLY A 713 -0.74 7.44 48.41
C GLY A 713 -0.16 7.89 47.08
N ASP A 714 -0.85 8.81 46.40
CA ASP A 714 -0.41 9.39 45.12
C ASP A 714 0.86 10.22 45.28
N LEU A 715 0.94 10.97 46.37
CA LEU A 715 2.15 11.73 46.72
C LEU A 715 3.36 10.80 46.87
N ALA A 716 3.19 9.61 47.44
CA ALA A 716 4.27 8.65 47.57
C ALA A 716 4.73 8.11 46.21
N LEU A 717 3.83 8.00 45.22
CA LEU A 717 4.17 7.59 43.85
C LEU A 717 4.96 8.68 43.10
N VAL A 718 4.57 9.95 43.23
CA VAL A 718 5.34 11.09 42.68
C VAL A 718 6.70 11.20 43.35
N LEU A 719 6.76 11.20 44.68
CA LEU A 719 8.04 11.32 45.41
C LEU A 719 8.94 10.09 45.22
N GLY A 720 8.36 8.91 45.06
CA GLY A 720 9.09 7.67 44.78
C GLY A 720 9.75 7.65 43.40
N SER A 721 9.26 8.47 42.48
CA SER A 721 9.73 8.55 41.09
C SER A 721 10.57 9.80 40.80
N TRP A 722 10.97 10.56 41.83
CA TRP A 722 11.62 11.87 41.69
C TRP A 722 12.90 11.83 40.83
N GLY A 723 12.96 12.70 39.82
CA GLY A 723 14.05 12.77 38.83
C GLY A 723 13.63 12.28 37.44
N ALA A 724 14.60 12.03 36.55
CA ALA A 724 14.34 11.64 35.17
C ALA A 724 13.56 10.31 35.11
N CYS A 725 12.36 10.34 34.55
CA CYS A 725 11.41 9.22 34.64
C CYS A 725 10.36 9.33 33.53
N ALA A 726 10.80 9.30 32.28
CA ALA A 726 9.90 9.45 31.14
C ALA A 726 8.83 8.35 31.07
N GLY A 727 7.56 8.77 31.17
CA GLY A 727 6.39 7.89 31.05
C GLY A 727 6.04 7.12 32.32
N CYS A 728 6.66 7.41 33.46
CA CYS A 728 6.24 6.79 34.72
C CYS A 728 5.03 7.51 35.32
N ALA A 729 4.32 6.82 36.23
CA ALA A 729 3.09 7.34 36.85
C ALA A 729 3.29 8.69 37.55
N GLY A 730 4.49 8.98 38.05
CA GLY A 730 4.80 10.23 38.75
C GLY A 730 5.09 11.43 37.85
N ASP A 731 5.32 11.23 36.54
CA ASP A 731 5.57 12.28 35.53
C ASP A 731 4.22 12.69 34.95
N VAL A 732 3.43 13.38 35.78
CA VAL A 732 2.03 13.68 35.52
C VAL A 732 1.84 14.78 34.47
N ASP A 733 2.87 15.61 34.24
CA ASP A 733 2.88 16.60 33.16
C ASP A 733 3.54 16.11 31.86
N GLY A 734 4.12 14.91 31.88
CA GLY A 734 4.74 14.27 30.72
C GLY A 734 6.02 14.97 30.24
N SER A 735 6.68 15.73 31.10
CA SER A 735 7.93 16.45 30.79
C SER A 735 9.13 15.52 30.65
N GLY A 736 9.02 14.26 31.07
CA GLY A 736 10.10 13.27 31.09
C GLY A 736 10.89 13.28 32.41
N THR A 737 10.54 14.13 33.37
CA THR A 737 11.23 14.30 34.65
C THR A 737 10.22 14.59 35.75
N VAL A 738 10.20 13.78 36.80
CA VAL A 738 9.37 14.02 37.98
C VAL A 738 10.03 15.06 38.86
N ASP A 739 9.45 16.26 38.91
CA ASP A 739 9.99 17.36 39.69
C ASP A 739 8.91 18.21 40.40
N GLY A 740 9.25 19.45 40.73
CA GLY A 740 8.33 20.37 41.41
C GLY A 740 7.07 20.68 40.61
N GLY A 741 7.10 20.54 39.28
CA GLY A 741 5.94 20.69 38.38
C GLY A 741 4.88 19.63 38.67
N ASP A 742 5.29 18.36 38.67
CA ASP A 742 4.42 17.21 38.96
C ASP A 742 3.83 17.29 40.37
N LEU A 743 4.68 17.61 41.35
CA LEU A 743 4.24 17.76 42.73
C LEU A 743 3.22 18.90 42.88
N ALA A 744 3.40 20.00 42.15
CA ALA A 744 2.47 21.12 42.21
C ALA A 744 1.11 20.75 41.59
N LEU A 745 1.10 19.97 40.51
CA LEU A 745 -0.14 19.46 39.91
C LEU A 745 -0.86 18.52 40.87
N LEU A 746 -0.14 17.55 41.45
CA LEU A 746 -0.70 16.61 42.42
C LEU A 746 -1.28 17.32 43.65
N LEU A 747 -0.53 18.23 44.27
CA LEU A 747 -1.01 19.00 45.42
C LEU A 747 -2.17 19.94 45.05
N GLY A 748 -2.22 20.41 43.80
CA GLY A 748 -3.31 21.25 43.29
C GLY A 748 -4.66 20.52 43.18
N ALA A 749 -4.63 19.19 43.06
CA ALA A 749 -5.82 18.33 42.98
C ALA A 749 -6.15 17.60 44.28
N TRP A 750 -5.45 17.92 45.39
CA TRP A 750 -5.56 17.21 46.66
C TRP A 750 -7.00 17.18 47.20
N GLY A 751 -7.54 15.98 47.43
CA GLY A 751 -8.91 15.78 47.91
C GLY A 751 -9.63 14.62 47.22
N GLY A 752 -10.89 14.40 47.61
CA GLY A 752 -11.72 13.36 47.01
C GLY A 752 -12.08 13.68 45.56
N CYS A 753 -12.05 12.66 44.70
CA CYS A 753 -12.44 12.80 43.30
C CYS A 753 -13.99 12.77 43.19
N PRO A 754 -14.60 13.67 42.39
CA PRO A 754 -16.05 13.79 42.28
C PRO A 754 -16.73 12.66 41.52
#